data_AF-A0A7S1NZL1-F1
#
_entry.id   AF-A0A7S1NZL1-F1
#
_cell.length_a   1.000
_cell.length_b   1.000
_cell.length_c   1.000
_cell.angle_alpha   90.00
_cell.angle_beta   90.00
_cell.angle_gamma   90.00
#
_symmetry.space_group_name_H-M   'P 1'
#
loop_
_entity.id
_entity.type
_entity.pdbx_description
1 polymer ?
#
loop_
_entity_poly.entity_id
_entity_poly.type
_entity_poly.pdbx_seq_one_letter_code
_entity_poly.pdbx_strand_id
1 'polypeptide(L)'
;RLRELRDQLKRTTGPEDLQKLAEDPALSAGVDLLSELFSDSEEGVKFKAMEVYIRRVYRAHNIISIHAEDRDGLTILNWRFRQRDLPADQTPVRHGYMVVLKGTQDFKDKMPRMLEIFREEVADQPAANAPVNVFHIAFGEPPLLEEESAEEQAYVKDMQDFIKTQKAQLDDLQVRIVNLLVPQAPRLPRYFSFMHDLSYEESRLRRDMRPTFPPLLELERLEQNFDLQRLPAVDPNCQVYLGSSKAKMKKGPSPQTVYVRSVSHDRNIFGSEEAMRFMVDSLDQVQRAMLDPRVQSTASGRIYLHVIPMFEDTTPQQMQQTFERIIMELRRRYSDRLLKLRVDQIEIKAHIRDSEGNKVIRLAANSEGGSMWLQTDAVLETPNPITGEPVKFRPLSGPQEVTFATPYPAMDKVALKRSAARRTGSTYVYDFLGLIEVALIQRWSEYLKDLSSLKESPAAAGTKAPDIDAIPENFFSAVELVTTDSGELVEKRDWKVGANTIGMLAWRCTLKTPEYPEGREIVLVANDVTFQGGSFGVTEDLFFQKASQYARERGLPRIYVACNSGARIGLWEALKTKFRVAWVDPGSPSLGFKYLYLTKHDYDSVPPGTVNVHPELGEDGETRYVIDDIIGEGQSIGVENLRGSGLIAGETSRAYDETFTLSYVTGRSVGIGAYLVRLGQRTIQMINGPLLLTGYQALNKLLGREVYASQDQLGGPQIMYQNGVSHNVVENDQQGVREILKWLSYVPKTAKDLPPPLTSVDPPSRNVEYVPPSTPYDPRHMLEGTTLPNGTFLSGFFDRGSFTEYLGGWGKGV
;
A
#
# COMPACT_ATOMS: atom_id res chain seq x y z
N ARG A 1 -13.39 -7.67 35.98
CA ARG A 1 -14.12 -6.97 34.90
C ARG A 1 -15.64 -7.12 34.93
N LEU A 2 -16.25 -8.31 34.74
CA LEU A 2 -17.73 -8.44 34.73
C LEU A 2 -18.39 -7.90 36.02
N ARG A 3 -17.82 -8.19 37.19
CA ARG A 3 -18.25 -7.61 38.47
C ARG A 3 -18.15 -6.08 38.52
N GLU A 4 -17.07 -5.50 37.99
CA GLU A 4 -16.92 -4.04 37.91
C GLU A 4 -17.99 -3.40 37.04
N LEU A 5 -18.30 -4.01 35.87
CA LEU A 5 -19.36 -3.54 34.98
C LEU A 5 -20.74 -3.59 35.66
N ARG A 6 -21.02 -4.69 36.36
CA ARG A 6 -22.25 -4.83 37.16
C ARG A 6 -22.36 -3.73 38.22
N ASP A 7 -21.28 -3.47 38.95
CA ASP A 7 -21.25 -2.42 39.98
C ASP A 7 -21.36 -1.00 39.39
N GLN A 8 -20.79 -0.76 38.20
CA GLN A 8 -20.95 0.50 37.48
C GLN A 8 -22.42 0.74 37.10
N LEU A 9 -23.10 -0.25 36.52
CA LEU A 9 -24.52 -0.17 36.15
C LEU A 9 -25.43 0.09 37.36
N LYS A 10 -25.07 -0.44 38.54
CA LYS A 10 -25.78 -0.16 39.79
C LYS A 10 -25.66 1.29 40.23
N ARG A 11 -24.49 1.90 40.06
CA ARG A 11 -24.20 3.28 40.46
C ARG A 11 -24.82 4.31 39.51
N THR A 12 -25.12 3.91 38.27
CA THR A 12 -25.77 4.76 37.28
C THR A 12 -27.23 5.04 37.68
N THR A 13 -27.60 6.30 37.91
CA THR A 13 -28.92 6.67 38.42
C THR A 13 -29.88 7.24 37.37
N GLY A 14 -29.40 7.63 36.18
CA GLY A 14 -30.25 8.19 35.12
C GLY A 14 -29.76 7.97 33.67
N PRO A 15 -30.57 8.36 32.67
CA PRO A 15 -30.30 8.12 31.25
C PRO A 15 -29.01 8.77 30.73
N GLU A 16 -28.65 9.95 31.23
CA GLU A 16 -27.41 10.64 30.84
C GLU A 16 -26.15 9.86 31.25
N ASP A 17 -26.20 9.21 32.41
CA ASP A 17 -25.08 8.41 32.92
C ASP A 17 -24.95 7.10 32.14
N LEU A 18 -26.06 6.51 31.68
CA LEU A 18 -26.04 5.36 30.76
C LEU A 18 -25.45 5.75 29.40
N GLN A 19 -25.79 6.94 28.90
CA GLN A 19 -25.20 7.48 27.68
C GLN A 19 -23.69 7.69 27.85
N LYS A 20 -23.24 8.32 28.95
CA LYS A 20 -21.81 8.49 29.25
C LYS A 20 -21.06 7.17 29.30
N LEU A 21 -21.64 6.16 29.96
CA LEU A 21 -21.06 4.83 30.03
C LEU A 21 -20.93 4.19 28.63
N ALA A 22 -21.98 4.29 27.80
CA ALA A 22 -21.95 3.80 26.42
C ALA A 22 -20.92 4.54 25.55
N GLU A 23 -20.61 5.80 25.87
CA GLU A 23 -19.65 6.62 25.15
C GLU A 23 -18.19 6.42 25.58
N ASP A 24 -17.97 5.82 26.76
CA ASP A 24 -16.64 5.58 27.32
C ASP A 24 -15.80 4.70 26.38
N PRO A 25 -14.62 5.16 25.91
CA PRO A 25 -13.70 4.33 25.14
C PRO A 25 -13.29 3.04 25.85
N ALA A 26 -13.17 3.04 27.18
CA ALA A 26 -12.77 1.88 27.99
C ALA A 26 -13.84 0.77 28.06
N LEU A 27 -15.08 1.08 27.66
CA LEU A 27 -16.14 0.08 27.52
C LEU A 27 -15.91 -0.83 26.30
N SER A 28 -15.10 -0.41 25.32
CA SER A 28 -14.78 -1.21 24.13
C SER A 28 -14.25 -2.61 24.47
N ALA A 29 -13.43 -2.72 25.51
CA ALA A 29 -12.86 -3.97 26.01
C ALA A 29 -13.87 -4.88 26.75
N GLY A 30 -15.13 -4.46 26.89
CA GLY A 30 -16.14 -5.18 27.66
C GLY A 30 -17.58 -5.00 27.22
N VAL A 31 -17.86 -4.40 26.06
CA VAL A 31 -19.26 -4.24 25.60
C VAL A 31 -19.94 -5.57 25.37
N ASP A 32 -19.20 -6.55 24.85
CA ASP A 32 -19.71 -7.90 24.64
C ASP A 32 -19.93 -8.64 25.97
N LEU A 33 -19.22 -8.25 27.04
CA LEU A 33 -19.45 -8.78 28.40
C LEU A 33 -20.79 -8.31 28.98
N LEU A 34 -21.40 -7.23 28.46
CA LEU A 34 -22.74 -6.81 28.90
C LEU A 34 -23.79 -7.88 28.57
N SER A 35 -23.55 -8.71 27.56
CA SER A 35 -24.47 -9.78 27.18
C SER A 35 -24.68 -10.81 28.30
N GLU A 36 -23.67 -11.04 29.14
CA GLU A 36 -23.76 -11.90 30.32
C GLU A 36 -24.64 -11.29 31.43
N LEU A 37 -24.90 -9.98 31.39
CA LEU A 37 -25.73 -9.28 32.37
C LEU A 37 -27.19 -9.12 31.91
N PHE A 38 -27.54 -9.57 30.70
CA PHE A 38 -28.91 -9.49 30.20
C PHE A 38 -29.90 -10.38 30.95
N SER A 39 -29.40 -11.40 31.64
CA SER A 39 -30.18 -12.30 32.48
C SER A 39 -29.82 -12.15 33.98
N ASP A 40 -29.28 -11.00 34.39
CA ASP A 40 -29.00 -10.73 35.80
C ASP A 40 -30.28 -10.81 36.64
N SER A 41 -30.16 -11.36 37.85
CA SER A 41 -31.27 -11.47 38.81
C SER A 41 -31.87 -10.12 39.23
N GLU A 42 -31.11 -9.02 39.07
CA GLU A 42 -31.53 -7.68 39.44
C GLU A 42 -32.07 -6.92 38.23
N GLU A 43 -33.37 -6.62 38.22
CA GLU A 43 -34.06 -5.99 37.08
C GLU A 43 -33.40 -4.66 36.66
N GLY A 44 -32.98 -3.85 37.62
CA GLY A 44 -32.30 -2.59 37.33
C GLY A 44 -30.96 -2.78 36.62
N VAL A 45 -30.30 -3.92 36.77
CA VAL A 45 -29.02 -4.22 36.09
C VAL A 45 -29.28 -4.73 34.68
N LYS A 46 -30.20 -5.69 34.50
CA LYS A 46 -30.47 -6.29 33.19
C LYS A 46 -30.93 -5.25 32.15
N PHE A 47 -31.85 -4.36 32.52
CA PHE A 47 -32.37 -3.33 31.61
C PHE A 47 -31.30 -2.30 31.24
N LYS A 48 -30.52 -1.84 32.23
CA LYS A 48 -29.41 -0.90 31.98
C LYS A 48 -28.31 -1.53 31.13
N ALA A 49 -28.00 -2.82 31.31
CA ALA A 49 -27.02 -3.53 30.49
C ALA A 49 -27.44 -3.58 29.02
N MET A 50 -28.71 -3.93 28.76
CA MET A 50 -29.28 -3.94 27.40
C MET A 50 -29.25 -2.54 26.77
N GLU A 51 -29.68 -1.52 27.52
CA GLU A 51 -29.70 -0.14 27.04
C GLU A 51 -28.30 0.38 26.68
N VAL A 52 -27.31 0.17 27.57
CA VAL A 52 -25.92 0.57 27.33
C VAL A 52 -25.33 -0.17 26.13
N TYR A 53 -25.63 -1.46 25.97
CA TYR A 53 -25.22 -2.25 24.82
C TYR A 53 -25.77 -1.65 23.51
N ILE A 54 -27.07 -1.39 23.42
CA ILE A 54 -27.67 -0.81 22.21
C ILE A 54 -27.17 0.62 21.95
N ARG A 55 -27.06 1.47 22.98
CA ARG A 55 -26.47 2.81 22.83
C ARG A 55 -25.06 2.76 22.28
N ARG A 56 -24.25 1.76 22.67
CA ARG A 56 -22.91 1.55 22.10
C ARG A 56 -22.97 1.08 20.65
N VAL A 57 -23.70 -0.02 20.39
CA VAL A 57 -23.73 -0.68 19.07
C VAL A 57 -24.30 0.27 18.02
N TYR A 58 -25.29 1.08 18.39
CA TYR A 58 -25.94 2.07 17.52
C TYR A 58 -25.40 3.50 17.68
N ARG A 59 -24.20 3.69 18.23
CA ARG A 59 -23.60 5.04 18.46
C ARG A 59 -23.44 5.90 17.20
N ALA A 60 -23.34 5.27 16.03
CA ALA A 60 -23.31 5.95 14.73
C ALA A 60 -24.69 6.49 14.28
N HIS A 61 -25.76 6.16 15.00
CA HIS A 61 -27.13 6.55 14.72
C HIS A 61 -27.62 7.56 15.77
N ASN A 62 -28.67 8.29 15.43
CA ASN A 62 -29.40 9.10 16.39
C ASN A 62 -30.54 8.26 16.98
N ILE A 63 -30.43 7.88 18.26
CA ILE A 63 -31.48 7.16 19.00
C ILE A 63 -32.50 8.19 19.49
N ILE A 64 -33.73 8.07 19.00
CA ILE A 64 -34.85 8.98 19.26
C ILE A 64 -35.53 8.62 20.59
N SER A 65 -35.75 7.33 20.80
CA SER A 65 -36.31 6.78 22.03
C SER A 65 -35.73 5.40 22.26
N ILE A 66 -35.61 5.01 23.54
CA ILE A 66 -35.19 3.68 23.95
C ILE A 66 -35.90 3.36 25.27
N HIS A 67 -36.47 2.16 25.37
CA HIS A 67 -37.20 1.72 26.55
C HIS A 67 -37.09 0.21 26.70
N ALA A 68 -36.82 -0.23 27.93
CA ALA A 68 -36.76 -1.63 28.31
C ALA A 68 -37.93 -1.98 29.22
N GLU A 69 -38.56 -3.12 28.99
CA GLU A 69 -39.68 -3.61 29.78
C GLU A 69 -39.70 -5.14 29.85
N ASP A 70 -40.39 -5.68 30.85
CA ASP A 70 -40.85 -7.06 30.83
C ASP A 70 -42.31 -7.09 30.42
N ARG A 71 -42.61 -7.77 29.32
CA ARG A 71 -43.97 -7.86 28.77
C ARG A 71 -44.27 -9.31 28.39
N ASP A 72 -45.37 -9.86 28.91
CA ASP A 72 -45.80 -11.23 28.67
C ASP A 72 -44.71 -12.31 28.90
N GLY A 73 -43.86 -12.10 29.91
CA GLY A 73 -42.76 -13.01 30.23
C GLY A 73 -41.58 -12.95 29.26
N LEU A 74 -41.49 -11.89 28.45
CA LEU A 74 -40.36 -11.55 27.59
C LEU A 74 -39.67 -10.29 28.13
N THR A 75 -38.35 -10.33 28.24
CA THR A 75 -37.52 -9.15 28.53
C THR A 75 -37.16 -8.48 27.21
N ILE A 76 -37.71 -7.29 26.98
CA ILE A 76 -37.68 -6.59 25.69
C ILE A 76 -37.00 -5.22 25.84
N LEU A 77 -36.26 -4.82 24.83
CA LEU A 77 -35.77 -3.47 24.64
C LEU A 77 -36.17 -2.97 23.24
N ASN A 78 -36.96 -1.91 23.22
CA ASN A 78 -37.41 -1.22 22.02
C ASN A 78 -36.65 0.08 21.86
N TRP A 79 -36.25 0.42 20.63
CA TRP A 79 -35.70 1.73 20.33
C TRP A 79 -36.07 2.21 18.94
N ARG A 80 -36.24 3.53 18.80
CA ARG A 80 -36.42 4.19 17.52
C ARG A 80 -35.16 4.95 17.18
N PHE A 81 -34.69 4.84 15.94
CA PHE A 81 -33.45 5.47 15.52
C PHE A 81 -33.48 5.90 14.06
N ARG A 82 -32.57 6.80 13.69
CA ARG A 82 -32.34 7.21 12.29
C ARG A 82 -30.85 7.45 12.05
N GLN A 83 -30.46 7.58 10.78
CA GLN A 83 -29.08 7.92 10.44
C GLN A 83 -28.72 9.30 11.05
N ARG A 84 -27.56 9.40 11.69
CA ARG A 84 -27.16 10.60 12.43
C ARG A 84 -26.68 11.73 11.51
N ASP A 85 -26.04 11.39 10.40
CA ASP A 85 -25.26 12.33 9.60
C ASP A 85 -26.09 13.12 8.58
N LEU A 86 -27.36 12.78 8.43
CA LEU A 86 -28.27 13.41 7.48
C LEU A 86 -29.44 14.09 8.20
N PRO A 87 -30.04 15.11 7.58
CA PRO A 87 -31.25 15.73 8.07
C PRO A 87 -32.39 14.74 8.33
N ALA A 88 -33.24 15.09 9.30
CA ALA A 88 -34.32 14.23 9.80
C ALA A 88 -35.41 13.93 8.74
N ASP A 89 -35.61 14.83 7.79
CA ASP A 89 -36.54 14.74 6.66
C ASP A 89 -36.03 13.81 5.54
N GLN A 90 -34.73 13.57 5.48
CA GLN A 90 -34.09 12.71 4.49
C GLN A 90 -33.89 11.27 4.98
N THR A 91 -34.13 11.01 6.27
CA THR A 91 -33.82 9.74 6.91
C THR A 91 -35.07 9.08 7.49
N PRO A 92 -35.40 7.84 7.10
CA PRO A 92 -36.54 7.15 7.68
C PRO A 92 -36.27 6.83 9.15
N VAL A 93 -37.32 6.97 9.97
CA VAL A 93 -37.32 6.41 11.34
C VAL A 93 -37.36 4.90 11.22
N ARG A 94 -36.54 4.23 12.01
CA ARG A 94 -36.43 2.76 12.06
C ARG A 94 -36.72 2.29 13.47
N HIS A 95 -37.25 1.08 13.56
CA HIS A 95 -37.53 0.42 14.81
C HIS A 95 -36.55 -0.72 15.02
N GLY A 96 -35.96 -0.73 16.21
CA GLY A 96 -35.18 -1.83 16.70
C GLY A 96 -35.92 -2.52 17.84
N TYR A 97 -35.92 -3.84 17.77
CA TYR A 97 -36.52 -4.72 18.76
C TYR A 97 -35.45 -5.69 19.22
N MET A 98 -35.20 -5.75 20.52
CA MET A 98 -34.27 -6.70 21.12
C MET A 98 -34.98 -7.49 22.21
N VAL A 99 -34.81 -8.80 22.21
CA VAL A 99 -35.41 -9.69 23.20
C VAL A 99 -34.37 -10.62 23.80
N VAL A 100 -34.46 -10.85 25.11
CA VAL A 100 -33.60 -11.80 25.85
C VAL A 100 -34.41 -13.03 26.18
N LEU A 101 -33.94 -14.18 25.73
CA LEU A 101 -34.61 -15.46 25.89
C LEU A 101 -33.73 -16.42 26.68
N LYS A 102 -34.33 -17.40 27.35
CA LYS A 102 -33.54 -18.39 28.09
C LYS A 102 -32.66 -19.20 27.14
N GLY A 103 -33.23 -19.75 26.08
CA GLY A 103 -32.47 -20.56 25.13
C GLY A 103 -33.16 -20.71 23.79
N THR A 104 -32.59 -21.56 22.95
CA THR A 104 -33.01 -21.74 21.55
C THR A 104 -34.42 -22.28 21.40
N GLN A 105 -34.88 -23.15 22.30
CA GLN A 105 -36.26 -23.65 22.26
C GLN A 105 -37.27 -22.53 22.58
N ASP A 106 -36.95 -21.67 23.56
CA ASP A 106 -37.77 -20.52 23.95
C ASP A 106 -37.95 -19.54 22.77
N PHE A 107 -36.91 -19.39 21.95
CA PHE A 107 -36.96 -18.64 20.70
C PHE A 107 -37.99 -19.21 19.72
N LYS A 108 -38.00 -20.53 19.52
CA LYS A 108 -38.95 -21.16 18.61
C LYS A 108 -40.39 -21.06 19.12
N ASP A 109 -40.58 -21.30 20.42
CA ASP A 109 -41.90 -21.35 21.03
C ASP A 109 -42.56 -19.97 21.12
N LYS A 110 -41.78 -18.92 21.40
CA LYS A 110 -42.29 -17.56 21.60
C LYS A 110 -42.25 -16.67 20.36
N MET A 111 -41.72 -17.15 19.23
CA MET A 111 -41.57 -16.36 17.99
C MET A 111 -42.87 -15.68 17.52
N PRO A 112 -44.03 -16.37 17.47
CA PRO A 112 -45.28 -15.73 17.06
C PRO A 112 -45.64 -14.55 17.97
N ARG A 113 -45.47 -14.70 19.29
CA ARG A 113 -45.78 -13.63 20.25
C ARG A 113 -44.81 -12.46 20.14
N MET A 114 -43.52 -12.71 19.91
CA MET A 114 -42.53 -11.66 19.71
C MET A 114 -42.85 -10.82 18.47
N LEU A 115 -43.29 -11.45 17.37
CA LEU A 115 -43.67 -10.77 16.15
C LEU A 115 -44.98 -9.97 16.31
N GLU A 116 -45.94 -10.47 17.10
CA GLU A 116 -47.14 -9.71 17.48
C GLU A 116 -46.80 -8.43 18.26
N ILE A 117 -45.97 -8.55 19.30
CA ILE A 117 -45.54 -7.37 20.10
C ILE A 117 -44.79 -6.39 19.20
N PHE A 118 -43.90 -6.87 18.33
CA PHE A 118 -43.16 -6.00 17.43
C PHE A 118 -44.08 -5.31 16.41
N ARG A 119 -45.14 -5.98 15.94
CA ARG A 119 -46.17 -5.40 15.06
C ARG A 119 -46.86 -4.21 15.70
N GLU A 120 -47.19 -4.28 16.98
CA GLU A 120 -47.80 -3.17 17.72
C GLU A 120 -46.85 -1.96 17.79
N GLU A 121 -45.56 -2.20 18.01
CA GLU A 121 -44.54 -1.14 18.08
C GLU A 121 -44.28 -0.43 16.74
N VAL A 122 -44.53 -1.10 15.61
CA VAL A 122 -44.34 -0.54 14.25
C VAL A 122 -45.64 -0.10 13.57
N ALA A 123 -46.80 -0.27 14.23
CA ALA A 123 -48.12 -0.01 13.63
C ALA A 123 -48.30 1.42 13.11
N ASP A 124 -47.66 2.41 13.77
CA ASP A 124 -47.75 3.83 13.41
C ASP A 124 -46.70 4.27 12.36
N GLN A 125 -45.96 3.33 11.76
CA GLN A 125 -44.87 3.65 10.83
C GLN A 125 -45.39 3.71 9.38
N PRO A 126 -45.15 4.83 8.65
CA PRO A 126 -45.38 4.84 7.22
C PRO A 126 -44.43 3.84 6.54
N ALA A 127 -44.98 3.01 5.65
CA ALA A 127 -44.20 1.99 4.95
C ALA A 127 -42.99 2.63 4.24
N ALA A 128 -41.78 2.18 4.59
CA ALA A 128 -40.58 2.59 3.89
C ALA A 128 -40.50 1.88 2.52
N ASN A 129 -39.79 2.48 1.57
CA ASN A 129 -39.56 1.89 0.24
C ASN A 129 -38.71 0.61 0.26
N ALA A 130 -38.12 0.26 1.41
CA ALA A 130 -37.33 -0.94 1.63
C ALA A 130 -37.39 -1.36 3.10
N PRO A 131 -37.10 -2.62 3.45
CA PRO A 131 -36.96 -3.06 4.84
C PRO A 131 -35.89 -2.25 5.60
N VAL A 132 -36.28 -1.68 6.75
CA VAL A 132 -35.41 -0.79 7.55
C VAL A 132 -35.28 -1.22 9.01
N ASN A 133 -36.18 -2.07 9.49
CA ASN A 133 -36.26 -2.44 10.90
C ASN A 133 -35.25 -3.53 11.27
N VAL A 134 -34.88 -3.62 12.54
CA VAL A 134 -33.85 -4.56 13.03
C VAL A 134 -34.38 -5.39 14.20
N PHE A 135 -34.11 -6.69 14.17
CA PHE A 135 -34.63 -7.64 15.14
C PHE A 135 -33.48 -8.42 15.78
N HIS A 136 -33.26 -8.21 17.07
CA HIS A 136 -32.13 -8.77 17.82
C HIS A 136 -32.63 -9.78 18.85
N ILE A 137 -32.00 -10.95 18.89
CA ILE A 137 -32.31 -11.99 19.88
C ILE A 137 -31.03 -12.30 20.64
N ALA A 138 -31.07 -12.17 21.95
CA ALA A 138 -30.00 -12.57 22.84
C ALA A 138 -30.43 -13.76 23.70
N PHE A 139 -29.48 -14.64 24.01
CA PHE A 139 -29.74 -15.83 24.82
C PHE A 139 -29.06 -15.73 26.19
N GLY A 140 -29.78 -16.03 27.26
CA GLY A 140 -29.27 -16.08 28.63
C GLY A 140 -28.57 -17.41 28.97
N GLU A 141 -29.06 -18.52 28.42
CA GLU A 141 -28.52 -19.88 28.55
C GLU A 141 -28.28 -20.49 27.16
N PRO A 142 -27.34 -19.94 26.37
CA PRO A 142 -27.05 -20.42 25.02
C PRO A 142 -26.33 -21.77 25.02
N PRO A 143 -26.37 -22.51 23.89
CA PRO A 143 -25.45 -23.62 23.68
C PRO A 143 -24.00 -23.13 23.55
N LEU A 144 -23.05 -23.94 24.04
CA LEU A 144 -21.63 -23.71 23.81
C LEU A 144 -21.26 -24.14 22.39
N LEU A 145 -20.73 -23.21 21.59
CA LEU A 145 -20.40 -23.42 20.18
C LEU A 145 -18.90 -23.22 19.96
N GLU A 146 -18.25 -24.25 19.44
CA GLU A 146 -16.86 -24.16 19.01
C GLU A 146 -16.76 -23.59 17.59
N GLU A 147 -15.76 -22.74 17.35
CA GLU A 147 -15.56 -22.06 16.06
C GLU A 147 -15.32 -23.07 14.94
N GLU A 148 -16.08 -22.94 13.85
CA GLU A 148 -15.99 -23.82 12.67
C GLU A 148 -16.31 -25.30 12.95
N SER A 149 -16.93 -25.62 14.09
CA SER A 149 -17.32 -26.99 14.43
C SER A 149 -18.58 -27.46 13.68
N ALA A 150 -18.80 -28.78 13.65
CA ALA A 150 -20.00 -29.35 13.04
C ALA A 150 -21.27 -28.96 13.81
N GLU A 151 -21.18 -28.81 15.14
CA GLU A 151 -22.25 -28.38 16.02
C GLU A 151 -22.67 -26.93 15.74
N GLU A 152 -21.71 -26.04 15.54
CA GLU A 152 -21.99 -24.65 15.11
C GLU A 152 -22.72 -24.63 13.77
N GLN A 153 -22.22 -25.37 12.78
CA GLN A 153 -22.84 -25.38 11.45
C GLN A 153 -24.27 -25.95 11.50
N ALA A 154 -24.49 -26.98 12.31
CA ALA A 154 -25.83 -27.54 12.55
C ALA A 154 -26.75 -26.54 13.27
N TYR A 155 -26.25 -25.87 14.31
CA TYR A 155 -26.99 -24.85 15.07
C TYR A 155 -27.43 -23.69 14.18
N VAL A 156 -26.51 -23.12 13.39
CA VAL A 156 -26.80 -22.00 12.50
C VAL A 156 -27.80 -22.40 11.43
N LYS A 157 -27.68 -23.61 10.88
CA LYS A 157 -28.62 -24.13 9.89
C LYS A 157 -30.03 -24.30 10.49
N ASP A 158 -30.15 -24.88 11.68
CA ASP A 158 -31.43 -25.03 12.38
C ASP A 158 -32.11 -23.67 12.65
N MET A 159 -31.32 -22.67 13.08
CA MET A 159 -31.81 -21.30 13.27
C MET A 159 -32.23 -20.64 11.96
N GLN A 160 -31.44 -20.80 10.91
CA GLN A 160 -31.76 -20.27 9.58
C GLN A 160 -33.06 -20.85 9.05
N ASP A 161 -33.19 -22.18 9.10
CA ASP A 161 -34.36 -22.89 8.59
C ASP A 161 -35.61 -22.48 9.36
N PHE A 162 -35.52 -22.29 10.68
CA PHE A 162 -36.61 -21.77 11.50
C PHE A 162 -36.98 -20.31 11.14
N ILE A 163 -36.00 -19.40 11.07
CA ILE A 163 -36.25 -17.98 10.72
C ILE A 163 -36.93 -17.89 9.34
N LYS A 164 -36.51 -18.70 8.37
CA LYS A 164 -37.12 -18.77 7.05
C LYS A 164 -38.60 -19.16 7.08
N THR A 165 -39.05 -19.96 8.06
CA THR A 165 -40.49 -20.26 8.22
C THR A 165 -41.33 -19.03 8.55
N GLN A 166 -40.71 -17.99 9.13
CA GLN A 166 -41.37 -16.74 9.53
C GLN A 166 -41.15 -15.60 8.52
N LYS A 167 -40.53 -15.89 7.37
CA LYS A 167 -40.15 -14.89 6.35
C LYS A 167 -41.29 -13.94 6.00
N ALA A 168 -42.50 -14.46 5.72
CA ALA A 168 -43.63 -13.62 5.33
C ALA A 168 -44.03 -12.60 6.41
N GLN A 169 -43.94 -12.97 7.69
CA GLN A 169 -44.23 -12.07 8.80
C GLN A 169 -43.12 -11.03 9.00
N LEU A 170 -41.86 -11.44 8.83
CA LEU A 170 -40.69 -10.55 8.92
C LEU A 170 -40.68 -9.51 7.77
N ASP A 171 -41.02 -9.93 6.55
CA ASP A 171 -41.15 -9.06 5.37
C ASP A 171 -42.23 -8.00 5.58
N ASP A 172 -43.40 -8.41 6.10
CA ASP A 172 -44.52 -7.53 6.43
C ASP A 172 -44.17 -6.50 7.52
N LEU A 173 -43.32 -6.88 8.47
CA LEU A 173 -42.77 -5.99 9.51
C LEU A 173 -41.55 -5.17 9.05
N GLN A 174 -41.20 -5.26 7.77
CA GLN A 174 -40.05 -4.56 7.17
C GLN A 174 -38.71 -4.84 7.89
N VAL A 175 -38.54 -6.06 8.43
CA VAL A 175 -37.33 -6.47 9.13
C VAL A 175 -36.19 -6.70 8.14
N ARG A 176 -35.18 -5.85 8.18
CA ARG A 176 -33.99 -5.94 7.33
C ARG A 176 -33.03 -7.03 7.80
N ILE A 177 -32.85 -7.17 9.11
CA ILE A 177 -31.84 -8.05 9.72
C ILE A 177 -32.45 -8.72 10.96
N VAL A 178 -32.30 -10.03 11.04
CA VAL A 178 -32.44 -10.79 12.29
C VAL A 178 -31.04 -11.15 12.78
N ASN A 179 -30.67 -10.72 13.99
CA ASN A 179 -29.35 -10.99 14.55
C ASN A 179 -29.46 -11.79 15.85
N LEU A 180 -28.74 -12.90 15.91
CA LEU A 180 -28.61 -13.73 17.10
C LEU A 180 -27.30 -13.38 17.80
N LEU A 181 -27.41 -13.02 19.09
CA LEU A 181 -26.32 -12.82 20.01
C LEU A 181 -26.27 -14.02 20.96
N VAL A 182 -25.20 -14.81 20.84
CA VAL A 182 -25.03 -16.07 21.58
C VAL A 182 -23.82 -15.91 22.51
N PRO A 183 -24.00 -15.57 23.79
CA PRO A 183 -22.92 -15.52 24.77
C PRO A 183 -22.14 -16.84 24.87
N GLN A 184 -20.83 -16.77 25.13
CA GLN A 184 -19.93 -17.96 25.13
C GLN A 184 -18.92 -17.91 26.29
N ALA A 185 -19.29 -17.34 27.45
CA ALA A 185 -18.37 -17.19 28.57
C ALA A 185 -17.54 -18.47 28.85
N PRO A 186 -16.19 -18.36 28.97
CA PRO A 186 -15.39 -17.14 29.06
C PRO A 186 -14.92 -16.54 27.72
N ARG A 187 -15.35 -17.08 26.56
CA ARG A 187 -15.00 -16.60 25.22
C ARG A 187 -15.90 -15.42 24.80
N LEU A 188 -15.51 -14.73 23.73
CA LEU A 188 -16.36 -13.70 23.11
C LEU A 188 -17.66 -14.31 22.56
N PRO A 189 -18.79 -13.58 22.62
CA PRO A 189 -20.05 -14.07 22.10
C PRO A 189 -19.98 -14.32 20.59
N ARG A 190 -20.75 -15.29 20.11
CA ARG A 190 -20.97 -15.50 18.68
C ARG A 190 -22.09 -14.61 18.18
N TYR A 191 -21.92 -14.08 16.98
CA TYR A 191 -22.94 -13.28 16.29
C TYR A 191 -23.32 -13.95 14.98
N PHE A 192 -24.62 -14.16 14.76
CA PHE A 192 -25.16 -14.70 13.51
C PHE A 192 -26.19 -13.73 12.95
N SER A 193 -25.95 -13.22 11.75
CA SER A 193 -26.82 -12.25 11.08
C SER A 193 -27.51 -12.86 9.86
N PHE A 194 -28.84 -12.80 9.83
CA PHE A 194 -29.70 -13.28 8.76
C PHE A 194 -30.34 -12.08 8.05
N MET A 195 -30.05 -11.93 6.77
CA MET A 195 -30.34 -10.70 6.03
C MET A 195 -31.54 -10.87 5.09
N HIS A 196 -32.43 -9.88 5.03
CA HIS A 196 -33.60 -9.92 4.15
C HIS A 196 -33.23 -10.08 2.65
N ASP A 197 -32.20 -9.38 2.17
CA ASP A 197 -31.72 -9.45 0.78
C ASP A 197 -31.18 -10.83 0.38
N LEU A 198 -30.69 -11.61 1.35
CA LEU A 198 -30.32 -13.02 1.20
C LEU A 198 -31.48 -13.98 1.55
N SER A 199 -32.73 -13.50 1.57
CA SER A 199 -33.89 -14.30 1.99
C SER A 199 -33.73 -14.94 3.38
N TYR A 200 -33.15 -14.18 4.31
CA TYR A 200 -32.80 -14.59 5.67
C TYR A 200 -31.84 -15.79 5.72
N GLU A 201 -30.94 -15.90 4.74
CA GLU A 201 -29.75 -16.72 4.87
C GLU A 201 -28.70 -16.04 5.74
N GLU A 202 -27.88 -16.85 6.41
CA GLU A 202 -26.78 -16.37 7.22
C GLU A 202 -25.73 -15.70 6.33
N SER A 203 -25.40 -14.45 6.65
CA SER A 203 -24.29 -13.77 6.03
C SER A 203 -22.97 -14.14 6.73
N ARG A 204 -22.25 -15.15 6.22
CA ARG A 204 -20.99 -15.63 6.81
C ARG A 204 -19.93 -14.53 6.98
N LEU A 205 -19.89 -13.52 6.10
CA LEU A 205 -19.00 -12.36 6.24
C LEU A 205 -19.26 -11.56 7.54
N ARG A 206 -20.50 -11.54 8.02
CA ARG A 206 -20.94 -10.80 9.22
C ARG A 206 -20.82 -11.62 10.50
N ARG A 207 -20.39 -12.89 10.40
CA ARG A 207 -20.28 -13.79 11.54
C ARG A 207 -19.30 -13.22 12.58
N ASP A 208 -19.69 -13.29 13.84
CA ASP A 208 -18.91 -12.78 14.98
C ASP A 208 -18.56 -11.29 14.84
N MET A 209 -19.50 -10.52 14.29
CA MET A 209 -19.44 -9.06 14.21
C MET A 209 -20.73 -8.47 14.76
N ARG A 210 -20.60 -7.33 15.45
CA ARG A 210 -21.76 -6.57 15.91
C ARG A 210 -22.60 -6.13 14.70
N PRO A 211 -23.94 -6.09 14.79
CA PRO A 211 -24.82 -5.95 13.64
C PRO A 211 -24.64 -4.64 12.84
N THR A 212 -24.10 -3.60 13.46
CA THR A 212 -23.81 -2.32 12.81
C THR A 212 -22.42 -2.25 12.17
N PHE A 213 -21.51 -3.19 12.45
CA PHE A 213 -20.13 -3.14 11.95
C PHE A 213 -19.98 -3.29 10.43
N PRO A 214 -20.68 -4.22 9.75
CA PRO A 214 -20.49 -4.41 8.31
C PRO A 214 -20.64 -3.12 7.47
N PRO A 215 -21.68 -2.29 7.64
CA PRO A 215 -21.76 -1.00 6.94
C PRO A 215 -20.73 0.01 7.45
N LEU A 216 -20.36 -0.01 8.73
CA LEU A 216 -19.31 0.89 9.26
C LEU A 216 -17.92 0.60 8.68
N LEU A 217 -17.64 -0.67 8.37
CA LEU A 217 -16.40 -1.15 7.76
C LEU A 217 -16.43 -1.13 6.23
N GLU A 218 -17.60 -0.86 5.64
CA GLU A 218 -17.84 -0.78 4.19
C GLU A 218 -17.49 -2.07 3.45
N LEU A 219 -17.84 -3.22 4.04
CA LEU A 219 -17.49 -4.53 3.49
C LEU A 219 -18.17 -4.79 2.14
N GLU A 220 -19.40 -4.31 1.95
CA GLU A 220 -20.16 -4.49 0.70
C GLU A 220 -19.44 -3.86 -0.50
N ARG A 221 -18.74 -2.72 -0.30
CA ARG A 221 -17.93 -2.07 -1.35
C ARG A 221 -16.70 -2.89 -1.77
N LEU A 222 -16.22 -3.76 -0.90
CA LEU A 222 -15.11 -4.68 -1.18
C LEU A 222 -15.61 -5.97 -1.85
N GLU A 223 -16.67 -6.57 -1.32
CA GLU A 223 -17.21 -7.85 -1.81
C GLU A 223 -17.62 -7.82 -3.28
N GLN A 224 -18.01 -6.66 -3.83
CA GLN A 224 -18.38 -6.57 -5.24
C GLN A 224 -17.24 -6.98 -6.18
N ASN A 225 -15.99 -6.64 -5.82
CA ASN A 225 -14.83 -6.79 -6.70
C ASN A 225 -13.76 -7.75 -6.17
N PHE A 226 -13.86 -8.15 -4.89
CA PHE A 226 -12.89 -9.02 -4.23
C PHE A 226 -13.57 -10.22 -3.59
N ASP A 227 -12.91 -11.38 -3.69
CA ASP A 227 -13.19 -12.54 -2.86
C ASP A 227 -12.47 -12.33 -1.52
N LEU A 228 -13.25 -12.11 -0.46
CA LEU A 228 -12.73 -11.81 0.87
C LEU A 228 -12.62 -13.07 1.71
N GLN A 229 -11.45 -13.29 2.30
CA GLN A 229 -11.22 -14.30 3.31
C GLN A 229 -10.85 -13.64 4.63
N ARG A 230 -11.62 -13.91 5.69
CA ARG A 230 -11.32 -13.37 7.02
C ARG A 230 -10.03 -14.00 7.58
N LEU A 231 -9.19 -13.15 8.15
CA LEU A 231 -7.98 -13.52 8.88
C LEU A 231 -8.16 -13.19 10.38
N PRO A 232 -7.42 -13.85 11.28
CA PRO A 232 -7.48 -13.54 12.71
C PRO A 232 -7.11 -12.09 12.99
N ALA A 233 -7.95 -11.40 13.77
CA ALA A 233 -7.70 -10.06 14.29
C ALA A 233 -7.56 -10.11 15.81
N VAL A 234 -6.73 -9.23 16.38
CA VAL A 234 -6.51 -9.18 17.85
C VAL A 234 -7.48 -8.24 18.56
N ASP A 235 -7.93 -7.18 17.90
CA ASP A 235 -8.88 -6.22 18.46
C ASP A 235 -10.29 -6.56 17.96
N PRO A 236 -11.31 -6.74 18.84
CA PRO A 236 -12.70 -6.94 18.43
C PRO A 236 -13.28 -5.84 17.52
N ASN A 237 -12.76 -4.62 17.60
CA ASN A 237 -13.16 -3.49 16.75
C ASN A 237 -12.40 -3.43 15.41
N CYS A 238 -11.47 -4.37 15.19
CA CYS A 238 -10.69 -4.50 13.96
C CYS A 238 -11.03 -5.80 13.25
N GLN A 239 -11.17 -5.75 11.93
CA GLN A 239 -11.37 -6.90 11.08
C GLN A 239 -10.29 -6.92 10.01
N VAL A 240 -9.72 -8.10 9.78
CA VAL A 240 -8.65 -8.30 8.82
C VAL A 240 -9.13 -9.25 7.73
N TYR A 241 -8.98 -8.84 6.47
CA TYR A 241 -9.37 -9.63 5.31
C TYR A 241 -8.22 -9.76 4.33
N LEU A 242 -8.03 -10.97 3.81
CA LEU A 242 -7.30 -11.21 2.59
C LEU A 242 -8.28 -11.11 1.42
N GLY A 243 -8.15 -10.06 0.61
CA GLY A 243 -8.92 -9.89 -0.61
C GLY A 243 -8.14 -10.38 -1.83
N SER A 244 -8.75 -11.26 -2.60
CA SER A 244 -8.27 -11.66 -3.93
C SER A 244 -9.17 -11.04 -4.99
N SER A 245 -8.60 -10.38 -5.99
CA SER A 245 -9.40 -9.77 -7.06
C SER A 245 -10.21 -10.82 -7.82
N LYS A 246 -11.52 -10.57 -8.00
CA LYS A 246 -12.41 -11.40 -8.82
C LYS A 246 -12.09 -11.31 -10.31
N ALA A 247 -11.29 -10.32 -10.73
CA ALA A 247 -10.89 -10.18 -12.11
C ALA A 247 -9.87 -11.25 -12.51
N LYS A 248 -10.13 -11.92 -13.65
CA LYS A 248 -9.23 -12.96 -14.16
C LYS A 248 -7.98 -12.36 -14.78
N MET A 249 -6.82 -12.73 -14.25
CA MET A 249 -5.51 -12.41 -14.83
C MET A 249 -5.19 -13.34 -16.02
N LYS A 250 -4.63 -12.78 -17.11
CA LYS A 250 -4.16 -13.57 -18.27
C LYS A 250 -2.93 -14.44 -17.96
N LYS A 251 -2.07 -14.00 -17.03
CA LYS A 251 -0.87 -14.71 -16.57
C LYS A 251 -0.55 -14.37 -15.11
N GLY A 252 -0.18 -15.39 -14.33
CA GLY A 252 0.23 -15.26 -12.93
C GLY A 252 -0.95 -15.23 -11.94
N PRO A 253 -0.66 -15.34 -10.62
CA PRO A 253 -1.68 -15.25 -9.58
C PRO A 253 -2.28 -13.84 -9.53
N SER A 254 -3.57 -13.75 -9.20
CA SER A 254 -4.21 -12.46 -8.93
C SER A 254 -3.51 -11.76 -7.75
N PRO A 255 -3.29 -10.44 -7.83
CA PRO A 255 -2.78 -9.69 -6.69
C PRO A 255 -3.68 -9.87 -5.48
N GLN A 256 -3.03 -10.00 -4.33
CA GLN A 256 -3.69 -10.08 -3.03
C GLN A 256 -3.52 -8.78 -2.28
N THR A 257 -4.55 -8.40 -1.52
CA THR A 257 -4.51 -7.23 -0.65
C THR A 257 -5.01 -7.61 0.73
N VAL A 258 -4.24 -7.26 1.75
CA VAL A 258 -4.62 -7.34 3.15
C VAL A 258 -5.36 -6.05 3.50
N TYR A 259 -6.64 -6.17 3.82
CA TYR A 259 -7.47 -5.07 4.30
C TYR A 259 -7.57 -5.14 5.83
N VAL A 260 -7.05 -4.13 6.51
CA VAL A 260 -7.25 -3.90 7.94
C VAL A 260 -8.32 -2.83 8.08
N ARG A 261 -9.47 -3.19 8.65
CA ARG A 261 -10.64 -2.31 8.76
C ARG A 261 -11.07 -2.21 10.21
N SER A 262 -11.00 -1.01 10.77
CA SER A 262 -11.21 -0.75 12.20
C SER A 262 -12.29 0.28 12.45
N VAL A 263 -12.98 0.13 13.58
CA VAL A 263 -13.90 1.14 14.14
C VAL A 263 -13.30 1.72 15.41
N SER A 264 -13.20 3.05 15.50
CA SER A 264 -12.79 3.72 16.73
C SER A 264 -13.97 4.44 17.38
N HIS A 265 -14.00 4.34 18.70
CA HIS A 265 -14.91 5.05 19.59
C HIS A 265 -14.23 6.17 20.37
N ASP A 266 -12.94 6.40 20.11
CA ASP A 266 -12.13 7.42 20.76
C ASP A 266 -12.26 8.76 20.03
N ARG A 267 -12.61 9.81 20.78
CA ARG A 267 -12.71 11.19 20.29
C ARG A 267 -11.33 11.81 20.08
N ASN A 268 -10.30 11.32 20.76
CA ASN A 268 -8.96 11.90 20.75
C ASN A 268 -8.04 11.29 19.69
N ILE A 269 -8.56 10.47 18.77
CA ILE A 269 -7.75 9.71 17.81
C ILE A 269 -6.95 10.57 16.81
N PHE A 270 -7.29 11.87 16.67
CA PHE A 270 -6.51 12.84 15.89
C PHE A 270 -5.48 13.62 16.74
N GLY A 271 -5.38 13.32 18.03
CA GLY A 271 -4.25 13.73 18.88
C GLY A 271 -2.94 13.14 18.35
N SER A 272 -1.83 13.86 18.51
CA SER A 272 -0.57 13.47 17.87
C SER A 272 -0.04 12.11 18.33
N GLU A 273 -0.20 11.78 19.63
CA GLU A 273 0.27 10.50 20.17
C GLU A 273 -0.74 9.38 19.91
N GLU A 274 -2.03 9.64 20.09
CA GLU A 274 -3.11 8.68 19.88
C GLU A 274 -3.22 8.25 18.41
N ALA A 275 -3.10 9.20 17.48
CA ALA A 275 -3.10 8.92 16.05
C ALA A 275 -1.94 7.99 15.68
N MET A 276 -0.73 8.30 16.18
CA MET A 276 0.46 7.50 15.89
C MET A 276 0.36 6.11 16.50
N ARG A 277 -0.16 5.99 17.72
CA ARG A 277 -0.43 4.69 18.36
C ARG A 277 -1.39 3.86 17.51
N PHE A 278 -2.51 4.44 17.07
CA PHE A 278 -3.47 3.75 16.20
C PHE A 278 -2.83 3.30 14.89
N MET A 279 -2.02 4.15 14.25
CA MET A 279 -1.32 3.80 13.02
C MET A 279 -0.37 2.62 13.25
N VAL A 280 0.42 2.65 14.34
CA VAL A 280 1.31 1.55 14.71
C VAL A 280 0.54 0.26 14.98
N ASP A 281 -0.55 0.31 15.74
CA ASP A 281 -1.41 -0.85 16.02
C ASP A 281 -1.99 -1.42 14.72
N SER A 282 -2.38 -0.57 13.77
CA SER A 282 -2.85 -1.00 12.45
C SER A 282 -1.74 -1.66 11.63
N LEU A 283 -0.51 -1.14 11.68
CA LEU A 283 0.66 -1.77 11.05
C LEU A 283 1.00 -3.12 11.69
N ASP A 284 0.81 -3.28 13.01
CA ASP A 284 0.96 -4.57 13.69
C ASP A 284 -0.05 -5.60 13.16
N GLN A 285 -1.30 -5.19 12.91
CA GLN A 285 -2.31 -6.07 12.29
C GLN A 285 -1.93 -6.46 10.85
N VAL A 286 -1.49 -5.49 10.02
CA VAL A 286 -1.01 -5.79 8.66
C VAL A 286 0.16 -6.77 8.73
N GLN A 287 1.13 -6.52 9.61
CA GLN A 287 2.31 -7.37 9.76
C GLN A 287 1.93 -8.80 10.17
N ARG A 288 1.03 -8.96 11.14
CA ARG A 288 0.54 -10.28 11.56
C ARG A 288 -0.15 -11.01 10.41
N ALA A 289 -1.00 -10.30 9.67
CA ALA A 289 -1.70 -10.86 8.50
C ALA A 289 -0.73 -11.31 7.41
N MET A 290 0.34 -10.53 7.15
CA MET A 290 1.38 -10.87 6.16
C MET A 290 2.20 -12.11 6.54
N LEU A 291 2.15 -12.56 7.80
CA LEU A 291 2.78 -13.81 8.25
C LEU A 291 1.85 -15.02 8.10
N ASP A 292 0.58 -14.83 7.77
CA ASP A 292 -0.35 -15.92 7.53
C ASP A 292 0.04 -16.68 6.23
N PRO A 293 0.13 -18.02 6.24
CA PRO A 293 0.59 -18.80 5.09
C PRO A 293 -0.29 -18.66 3.84
N ARG A 294 -1.52 -18.17 3.97
CA ARG A 294 -2.43 -17.90 2.84
C ARG A 294 -2.08 -16.61 2.10
N VAL A 295 -1.32 -15.71 2.73
CA VAL A 295 -0.96 -14.41 2.17
C VAL A 295 0.31 -14.53 1.35
N GLN A 296 0.23 -14.14 0.08
CA GLN A 296 1.38 -14.10 -0.81
C GLN A 296 2.40 -13.08 -0.33
N SER A 297 3.68 -13.41 -0.49
CA SER A 297 4.79 -12.47 -0.24
C SER A 297 4.74 -11.21 -1.10
N THR A 298 3.88 -11.17 -2.14
CA THR A 298 3.62 -10.02 -3.02
C THR A 298 2.45 -9.12 -2.59
N ALA A 299 1.71 -9.49 -1.54
CA ALA A 299 0.49 -8.79 -1.13
C ALA A 299 0.75 -7.33 -0.70
N SER A 300 -0.26 -6.48 -0.85
CA SER A 300 -0.27 -5.08 -0.35
C SER A 300 -1.12 -4.94 0.91
N GLY A 301 -0.82 -3.93 1.72
CA GLY A 301 -1.62 -3.55 2.88
C GLY A 301 -2.51 -2.34 2.58
N ARG A 302 -3.74 -2.36 3.08
CA ARG A 302 -4.66 -1.22 3.08
C ARG A 302 -5.32 -1.08 4.44
N ILE A 303 -5.31 0.14 4.98
CA ILE A 303 -5.84 0.44 6.30
C ILE A 303 -7.06 1.34 6.13
N TYR A 304 -8.15 0.99 6.81
CA TYR A 304 -9.36 1.79 6.88
C TYR A 304 -9.75 1.96 8.35
N LEU A 305 -10.03 3.19 8.76
CA LEU A 305 -10.51 3.54 10.08
C LEU A 305 -11.82 4.33 9.97
N HIS A 306 -12.84 3.92 10.72
CA HIS A 306 -14.05 4.70 10.91
C HIS A 306 -14.11 5.24 12.34
N VAL A 307 -13.98 6.56 12.50
CA VAL A 307 -14.06 7.26 13.78
C VAL A 307 -15.51 7.66 14.04
N ILE A 308 -16.19 6.95 14.93
CA ILE A 308 -17.64 7.11 15.17
C ILE A 308 -18.01 8.39 15.93
N PRO A 309 -17.25 8.87 16.92
CA PRO A 309 -17.60 10.11 17.61
C PRO A 309 -17.66 11.31 16.67
N MET A 310 -18.57 12.24 16.96
CA MET A 310 -18.70 13.50 16.24
C MET A 310 -17.66 14.49 16.77
N PHE A 311 -16.94 15.15 15.87
CA PHE A 311 -16.04 16.25 16.19
C PHE A 311 -16.82 17.56 16.13
N GLU A 312 -16.95 18.21 17.29
CA GLU A 312 -17.58 19.52 17.43
C GLU A 312 -16.53 20.61 17.19
N ASP A 313 -16.95 21.76 16.67
CA ASP A 313 -16.12 22.96 16.47
C ASP A 313 -14.86 22.77 15.60
N THR A 314 -14.86 21.76 14.72
CA THR A 314 -13.76 21.50 13.77
C THR A 314 -14.25 21.65 12.35
N THR A 315 -13.52 22.35 11.49
CA THR A 315 -13.86 22.44 10.06
C THR A 315 -13.26 21.28 9.26
N PRO A 316 -13.85 20.90 8.10
CA PRO A 316 -13.25 19.92 7.20
C PRO A 316 -11.80 20.23 6.82
N GLN A 317 -11.46 21.50 6.64
CA GLN A 317 -10.12 21.96 6.29
C GLN A 317 -9.12 21.76 7.44
N GLN A 318 -9.49 22.09 8.68
CA GLN A 318 -8.64 21.83 9.85
C GLN A 318 -8.39 20.34 10.06
N MET A 319 -9.40 19.51 9.82
CA MET A 319 -9.27 18.07 9.92
C MET A 319 -8.36 17.50 8.82
N GLN A 320 -8.45 18.01 7.59
CA GLN A 320 -7.51 17.68 6.51
C GLN A 320 -6.06 18.03 6.88
N GLN A 321 -5.81 19.25 7.36
CA GLN A 321 -4.47 19.68 7.78
C GLN A 321 -3.90 18.80 8.92
N THR A 322 -4.76 18.41 9.86
CA THR A 322 -4.37 17.51 10.95
C THR A 322 -3.97 16.14 10.43
N PHE A 323 -4.74 15.60 9.48
CA PHE A 323 -4.44 14.33 8.82
C PHE A 323 -3.13 14.40 8.00
N GLU A 324 -2.91 15.46 7.24
CA GLU A 324 -1.66 15.70 6.50
C GLU A 324 -0.44 15.66 7.43
N ARG A 325 -0.52 16.31 8.59
CA ARG A 325 0.53 16.27 9.61
C ARG A 325 0.74 14.87 10.18
N ILE A 326 -0.32 14.10 10.43
CA ILE A 326 -0.23 12.71 10.92
C ILE A 326 0.47 11.83 9.87
N ILE A 327 0.09 11.94 8.59
CA ILE A 327 0.70 11.15 7.51
C ILE A 327 2.16 11.54 7.30
N MET A 328 2.49 12.84 7.37
CA MET A 328 3.88 13.30 7.33
C MET A 328 4.72 12.68 8.46
N GLU A 329 4.21 12.71 9.69
CA GLU A 329 4.90 12.14 10.85
C GLU A 329 5.03 10.61 10.76
N LEU A 330 4.00 9.94 10.25
CA LEU A 330 3.99 8.51 9.98
C LEU A 330 5.06 8.12 8.96
N ARG A 331 5.18 8.87 7.85
CA ARG A 331 6.25 8.67 6.87
C ARG A 331 7.63 8.94 7.47
N ARG A 332 7.77 10.00 8.26
CA ARG A 332 9.04 10.37 8.91
C ARG A 332 9.54 9.27 9.84
N ARG A 333 8.67 8.73 10.71
CA ARG A 333 9.05 7.74 11.74
C ARG A 333 9.04 6.29 11.24
N TYR A 334 8.16 5.93 10.31
CA TYR A 334 7.85 4.53 10.00
C TYR A 334 7.90 4.18 8.50
N SER A 335 8.59 4.96 7.66
CA SER A 335 8.72 4.68 6.21
C SER A 335 9.22 3.28 5.89
N ASP A 336 10.34 2.85 6.49
CA ASP A 336 10.92 1.52 6.27
C ASP A 336 9.89 0.42 6.57
N ARG A 337 9.08 0.61 7.62
CA ARG A 337 8.03 -0.32 8.03
C ARG A 337 6.85 -0.31 7.05
N LEU A 338 6.37 0.86 6.65
CA LEU A 338 5.28 1.00 5.68
C LEU A 338 5.63 0.40 4.32
N LEU A 339 6.88 0.57 3.86
CA LEU A 339 7.39 -0.01 2.62
C LEU A 339 7.51 -1.54 2.73
N LYS A 340 8.05 -2.03 3.85
CA LYS A 340 8.12 -3.47 4.12
C LYS A 340 6.73 -4.12 4.13
N LEU A 341 5.75 -3.45 4.73
CA LEU A 341 4.35 -3.89 4.80
C LEU A 341 3.52 -3.52 3.56
N ARG A 342 4.10 -2.77 2.63
CA ARG A 342 3.50 -2.35 1.35
C ARG A 342 2.15 -1.71 1.53
N VAL A 343 2.07 -0.79 2.48
CA VAL A 343 0.86 -0.03 2.75
C VAL A 343 0.68 0.97 1.61
N ASP A 344 -0.26 0.65 0.71
CA ASP A 344 -0.53 1.45 -0.49
C ASP A 344 -1.62 2.50 -0.21
N GLN A 345 -2.45 2.29 0.81
CA GLN A 345 -3.59 3.14 1.15
C GLN A 345 -3.89 3.17 2.65
N ILE A 346 -4.18 4.37 3.16
CA ILE A 346 -4.76 4.61 4.48
C ILE A 346 -6.00 5.49 4.29
N GLU A 347 -7.17 5.06 4.75
CA GLU A 347 -8.42 5.82 4.72
C GLU A 347 -8.96 6.04 6.12
N ILE A 348 -9.41 7.25 6.43
CA ILE A 348 -10.11 7.59 7.67
C ILE A 348 -11.44 8.25 7.33
N LYS A 349 -12.53 7.67 7.83
CA LYS A 349 -13.87 8.26 7.81
C LYS A 349 -14.18 8.87 9.18
N ALA A 350 -14.56 10.13 9.21
CA ALA A 350 -14.89 10.86 10.43
C ALA A 350 -16.14 11.73 10.25
N HIS A 351 -16.77 12.09 11.37
CA HIS A 351 -17.99 12.89 11.40
C HIS A 351 -17.71 14.23 12.05
N ILE A 352 -18.11 15.31 11.40
CA ILE A 352 -17.91 16.69 11.84
C ILE A 352 -19.27 17.34 12.03
N ARG A 353 -19.41 18.18 13.06
CA ARG A 353 -20.52 19.12 13.19
C ARG A 353 -19.98 20.54 13.20
N ASP A 354 -20.38 21.32 12.21
CA ASP A 354 -20.08 22.75 12.12
C ASP A 354 -21.37 23.58 12.08
N SER A 355 -21.25 24.89 11.84
CA SER A 355 -22.38 25.82 11.77
C SER A 355 -23.39 25.52 10.66
N GLU A 356 -23.01 24.75 9.63
CA GLU A 356 -23.88 24.34 8.52
C GLU A 356 -24.54 22.98 8.76
N GLY A 357 -24.16 22.26 9.82
CA GLY A 357 -24.75 21.00 10.25
C GLY A 357 -23.76 19.84 10.30
N ASN A 358 -24.28 18.61 10.20
CA ASN A 358 -23.46 17.40 10.22
C ASN A 358 -22.83 17.17 8.83
N LYS A 359 -21.54 16.88 8.81
CA LYS A 359 -20.76 16.56 7.62
C LYS A 359 -19.99 15.27 7.86
N VAL A 360 -19.88 14.44 6.82
CA VAL A 360 -19.00 13.27 6.83
C VAL A 360 -17.79 13.61 5.98
N ILE A 361 -16.60 13.50 6.55
CA ILE A 361 -15.35 13.69 5.85
C ILE A 361 -14.64 12.34 5.69
N ARG A 362 -14.10 12.11 4.51
CA ARG A 362 -13.18 11.02 4.23
C ARG A 362 -11.82 11.60 3.89
N LEU A 363 -10.84 11.19 4.66
CA LEU A 363 -9.44 11.51 4.52
C LEU A 363 -8.76 10.27 3.95
N ALA A 364 -7.96 10.42 2.92
CA ALA A 364 -7.23 9.31 2.33
C ALA A 364 -5.77 9.71 2.10
N ALA A 365 -4.88 8.77 2.34
CA ALA A 365 -3.49 8.82 1.94
C ALA A 365 -3.30 7.66 0.96
N ASN A 366 -3.19 7.98 -0.32
CA ASN A 366 -3.23 7.00 -1.40
C ASN A 366 -1.94 7.05 -2.21
N SER A 367 -1.50 5.87 -2.66
CA SER A 367 -0.38 5.77 -3.59
C SER A 367 -0.87 5.57 -5.03
N GLU A 368 -2.17 5.47 -5.29
CA GLU A 368 -2.71 5.01 -6.58
C GLU A 368 -3.02 6.17 -7.56
N GLY A 369 -3.42 7.34 -7.06
CA GLY A 369 -3.82 8.48 -7.90
C GLY A 369 -2.84 9.66 -7.91
N GLY A 370 -1.86 9.67 -7.00
CA GLY A 370 -0.94 10.78 -6.78
C GLY A 370 0.39 10.69 -7.52
N SER A 371 1.07 11.83 -7.68
CA SER A 371 2.47 11.88 -8.12
C SER A 371 3.44 11.35 -7.04
N MET A 372 2.94 11.10 -5.82
CA MET A 372 3.74 10.82 -4.63
C MET A 372 3.14 9.66 -3.82
N TRP A 373 3.99 8.92 -3.11
CA TRP A 373 3.60 7.79 -2.25
C TRP A 373 2.75 8.27 -1.07
N LEU A 374 1.61 7.62 -0.80
CA LEU A 374 0.63 7.99 0.24
C LEU A 374 0.15 9.46 0.18
N GLN A 375 0.08 10.07 -1.02
CA GLN A 375 -0.41 11.43 -1.19
C GLN A 375 -1.79 11.61 -0.55
N THR A 376 -1.95 12.70 0.19
CA THR A 376 -3.15 12.98 0.95
C THR A 376 -4.21 13.66 0.11
N ASP A 377 -5.45 13.22 0.27
CA ASP A 377 -6.64 13.83 -0.30
C ASP A 377 -7.79 13.78 0.70
N ALA A 378 -8.76 14.67 0.52
CA ALA A 378 -9.91 14.77 1.40
C ALA A 378 -11.18 15.08 0.58
N VAL A 379 -12.25 14.35 0.90
CA VAL A 379 -13.56 14.50 0.27
C VAL A 379 -14.65 14.60 1.32
N LEU A 380 -15.68 15.38 1.02
CA LEU A 380 -16.94 15.35 1.74
C LEU A 380 -17.81 14.24 1.15
N GLU A 381 -18.32 13.41 2.04
CA GLU A 381 -19.13 12.25 1.72
C GLU A 381 -20.61 12.55 1.95
N THR A 382 -21.45 12.16 1.00
CA THR A 382 -22.90 12.04 1.23
C THR A 382 -23.24 10.57 1.48
N PRO A 383 -23.62 10.20 2.71
CA PRO A 383 -23.95 8.81 3.04
C PRO A 383 -25.36 8.44 2.55
N ASN A 384 -25.61 7.14 2.45
CA ASN A 384 -26.92 6.57 2.16
C ASN A 384 -27.84 6.75 3.39
N PRO A 385 -29.08 7.25 3.23
CA PRO A 385 -30.00 7.47 4.35
C PRO A 385 -30.39 6.22 5.14
N ILE A 386 -30.25 5.04 4.54
CA ILE A 386 -30.57 3.73 5.12
C ILE A 386 -29.30 3.00 5.58
N THR A 387 -28.27 2.90 4.75
CA THR A 387 -27.09 2.08 5.10
C THR A 387 -25.98 2.86 5.79
N GLY A 388 -25.91 4.18 5.62
CA GLY A 388 -24.79 5.01 6.07
C GLY A 388 -23.52 4.88 5.19
N GLU A 389 -23.58 4.09 4.13
CA GLU A 389 -22.49 3.90 3.17
C GLU A 389 -22.36 5.10 2.22
N PRO A 390 -21.17 5.38 1.68
CA PRO A 390 -20.97 6.49 0.75
C PRO A 390 -21.80 6.33 -0.53
N VAL A 391 -22.44 7.42 -0.97
CA VAL A 391 -23.15 7.51 -2.27
C VAL A 391 -22.49 8.52 -3.20
N LYS A 392 -22.01 9.64 -2.66
CA LYS A 392 -21.35 10.71 -3.42
C LYS A 392 -20.13 11.22 -2.68
N PHE A 393 -19.13 11.64 -3.45
CA PHE A 393 -17.93 12.31 -2.96
C PHE A 393 -17.79 13.68 -3.62
N ARG A 394 -17.45 14.68 -2.81
CA ARG A 394 -17.10 16.03 -3.27
C ARG A 394 -15.70 16.39 -2.77
N PRO A 395 -14.72 16.62 -3.65
CA PRO A 395 -13.38 17.02 -3.24
C PRO A 395 -13.39 18.32 -2.41
N LEU A 396 -12.55 18.38 -1.37
CA LEU A 396 -12.31 19.63 -0.62
C LEU A 396 -11.40 20.60 -1.39
N SER A 397 -10.49 20.05 -2.21
CA SER A 397 -9.51 20.79 -3.00
C SER A 397 -9.58 20.40 -4.48
N GLY A 398 -9.28 21.33 -5.38
CA GLY A 398 -9.34 21.12 -6.83
C GLY A 398 -10.76 21.28 -7.41
N PRO A 399 -11.02 20.73 -8.60
CA PRO A 399 -12.35 20.79 -9.23
C PRO A 399 -13.40 20.13 -8.31
N GLN A 400 -14.39 20.91 -7.85
CA GLN A 400 -15.42 20.46 -6.90
C GLN A 400 -16.55 19.64 -7.55
N GLU A 401 -16.24 18.91 -8.63
CA GLU A 401 -17.22 18.03 -9.27
C GLU A 401 -17.60 16.89 -8.34
N VAL A 402 -18.90 16.67 -8.20
CA VAL A 402 -19.44 15.60 -7.37
C VAL A 402 -19.36 14.29 -8.14
N THR A 403 -18.66 13.31 -7.60
CA THR A 403 -18.55 11.96 -8.17
C THR A 403 -19.41 10.98 -7.37
N PHE A 404 -19.88 9.92 -8.03
CA PHE A 404 -20.59 8.84 -7.34
C PHE A 404 -19.60 7.89 -6.69
N ALA A 405 -19.94 7.42 -5.49
CA ALA A 405 -19.14 6.43 -4.79
C ALA A 405 -19.21 5.11 -5.57
N THR A 406 -18.07 4.71 -6.13
CA THR A 406 -17.94 3.42 -6.80
C THR A 406 -17.35 2.38 -5.84
N PRO A 407 -17.56 1.09 -6.14
CA PRO A 407 -16.87 0.00 -5.45
C PRO A 407 -15.35 0.15 -5.58
N TYR A 408 -14.61 -0.45 -4.65
CA TYR A 408 -13.15 -0.45 -4.75
C TYR A 408 -12.73 -1.19 -6.03
N PRO A 409 -11.89 -0.61 -6.89
CA PRO A 409 -11.62 -1.17 -8.22
C PRO A 409 -11.00 -2.57 -8.12
N ALA A 410 -11.57 -3.55 -8.83
CA ALA A 410 -11.06 -4.92 -8.88
C ALA A 410 -9.63 -5.00 -9.44
N MET A 411 -9.33 -4.13 -10.41
CA MET A 411 -8.00 -4.02 -11.03
C MET A 411 -7.63 -2.56 -11.16
N ASP A 412 -6.66 -2.15 -10.34
CA ASP A 412 -5.90 -0.93 -10.59
C ASP A 412 -4.65 -1.29 -11.42
N LYS A 413 -4.48 -0.61 -12.57
CA LYS A 413 -3.32 -0.79 -13.45
C LYS A 413 -2.02 -0.49 -12.71
N VAL A 414 -2.03 0.51 -11.82
CA VAL A 414 -0.84 0.88 -11.05
C VAL A 414 -0.52 -0.20 -10.01
N ALA A 415 -1.51 -0.69 -9.27
CA ALA A 415 -1.34 -1.83 -8.36
C ALA A 415 -0.81 -3.09 -9.07
N LEU A 416 -1.27 -3.37 -10.31
CA LEU A 416 -0.74 -4.47 -11.12
C LEU A 416 0.72 -4.27 -11.50
N LYS A 417 1.11 -3.06 -11.90
CA LYS A 417 2.50 -2.69 -12.18
C LYS A 417 3.37 -2.80 -10.92
N ARG A 418 2.91 -2.31 -9.76
CA ARG A 418 3.59 -2.49 -8.46
C ARG A 418 3.79 -3.95 -8.11
N SER A 419 2.75 -4.77 -8.24
CA SER A 419 2.83 -6.21 -8.01
C SER A 419 3.87 -6.86 -8.94
N ALA A 420 3.94 -6.43 -10.21
CA ALA A 420 4.96 -6.91 -11.15
C ALA A 420 6.39 -6.50 -10.76
N ALA A 421 6.62 -5.24 -10.38
CA ALA A 421 7.92 -4.78 -9.90
C ALA A 421 8.37 -5.53 -8.64
N ARG A 422 7.45 -5.74 -7.68
CA ARG A 422 7.70 -6.51 -6.45
C ARG A 422 8.11 -7.95 -6.75
N ARG A 423 7.50 -8.61 -7.75
CA ARG A 423 7.90 -9.96 -8.19
C ARG A 423 9.32 -10.01 -8.75
N THR A 424 9.82 -8.90 -9.29
CA THR A 424 11.22 -8.78 -9.74
C THR A 424 12.18 -8.36 -8.62
N GLY A 425 11.68 -8.22 -7.39
CA GLY A 425 12.48 -7.86 -6.22
C GLY A 425 12.79 -6.38 -6.09
N SER A 426 12.07 -5.49 -6.80
CA SER A 426 12.34 -4.05 -6.86
C SER A 426 11.07 -3.23 -6.60
N THR A 427 11.23 -1.95 -6.28
CA THR A 427 10.14 -0.98 -6.16
C THR A 427 9.67 -0.50 -7.54
N TYR A 428 8.37 -0.19 -7.68
CA TYR A 428 7.86 0.35 -8.93
C TYR A 428 8.47 1.73 -9.20
N VAL A 429 8.83 1.96 -10.46
CA VAL A 429 9.70 3.08 -10.86
C VAL A 429 9.22 4.47 -10.41
N TYR A 430 7.90 4.73 -10.44
CA TYR A 430 7.33 6.01 -9.98
C TYR A 430 7.41 6.18 -8.45
N ASP A 431 7.42 5.09 -7.69
CA ASP A 431 7.43 5.14 -6.22
C ASP A 431 8.80 5.62 -5.69
N PHE A 432 9.88 5.55 -6.49
CA PHE A 432 11.19 6.10 -6.14
C PHE A 432 11.16 7.61 -5.84
N LEU A 433 10.26 8.37 -6.47
CA LEU A 433 10.07 9.79 -6.17
C LEU A 433 9.59 10.00 -4.72
N GLY A 434 8.69 9.12 -4.25
CA GLY A 434 8.25 9.11 -2.85
C GLY A 434 9.36 8.68 -1.89
N LEU A 435 10.20 7.71 -2.27
CA LEU A 435 11.36 7.30 -1.45
C LEU A 435 12.36 8.46 -1.26
N ILE A 436 12.58 9.27 -2.31
CA ILE A 436 13.44 10.47 -2.25
C ILE A 436 12.86 11.50 -1.29
N GLU A 437 11.56 11.78 -1.38
CA GLU A 437 10.88 12.70 -0.48
C GLU A 437 11.05 12.29 0.99
N VAL A 438 10.80 11.02 1.30
CA VAL A 438 10.96 10.47 2.65
C VAL A 438 12.40 10.60 3.13
N ALA A 439 13.37 10.26 2.28
CA ALA A 439 14.79 10.35 2.63
C ALA A 439 15.23 11.81 2.86
N LEU A 440 14.66 12.77 2.13
CA LEU A 440 14.88 14.21 2.37
C LEU A 440 14.32 14.65 3.73
N ILE A 441 13.10 14.23 4.09
CA ILE A 441 12.50 14.53 5.40
C ILE A 441 13.39 14.01 6.53
N GLN A 442 13.88 12.78 6.42
CA GLN A 442 14.78 12.17 7.40
C GLN A 442 16.08 12.98 7.53
N ARG A 443 16.71 13.30 6.41
CA ARG A 443 17.95 14.08 6.36
C ARG A 443 17.81 15.48 6.97
N TRP A 444 16.73 16.19 6.66
CA TRP A 444 16.43 17.48 7.28
C TRP A 444 16.18 17.36 8.78
N SER A 445 15.46 16.33 9.21
CA SER A 445 15.17 16.10 10.63
C SER A 445 16.44 15.86 11.44
N GLU A 446 17.38 15.08 10.90
CA GLU A 446 18.71 14.84 11.49
C GLU A 446 19.49 16.16 11.57
N TYR A 447 19.55 16.91 10.47
CA TYR A 447 20.27 18.18 10.43
C TYR A 447 19.72 19.24 11.38
N LEU A 448 18.39 19.39 11.48
CA LEU A 448 17.77 20.34 12.41
C LEU A 448 18.03 19.98 13.86
N LYS A 449 18.07 18.68 14.18
CA LYS A 449 18.45 18.19 15.51
C LYS A 449 19.90 18.57 15.82
N ASP A 450 20.80 18.36 14.88
CA ASP A 450 22.22 18.72 15.01
C ASP A 450 22.39 20.25 15.17
N LEU A 451 21.69 21.06 14.38
CA LEU A 451 21.67 22.51 14.52
C LEU A 451 21.13 23.00 15.87
N SER A 452 20.08 22.37 16.40
CA SER A 452 19.56 22.73 17.72
C SER A 452 20.60 22.47 18.82
N SER A 453 21.29 21.32 18.76
CA SER A 453 22.38 20.99 19.69
C SER A 453 23.56 21.96 19.60
N LEU A 454 23.86 22.48 18.41
CA LEU A 454 24.85 23.54 18.20
C LEU A 454 24.44 24.85 18.86
N LYS A 455 23.19 25.29 18.65
CA LYS A 455 22.66 26.55 19.22
C LYS A 455 22.69 26.53 20.75
N GLU A 456 22.56 25.36 21.38
CA GLU A 456 22.60 25.17 22.84
C GLU A 456 24.01 24.98 23.43
N SER A 457 25.03 24.72 22.59
CA SER A 457 26.39 24.40 23.04
C SER A 457 27.20 25.65 23.42
N PRO A 458 27.99 25.63 24.52
CA PRO A 458 28.94 26.69 24.86
C PRO A 458 30.01 26.95 23.78
N ALA A 459 30.25 25.96 22.90
CA ALA A 459 31.16 26.06 21.76
C ALA A 459 30.59 26.90 20.59
N ALA A 460 29.33 27.35 20.66
CA ALA A 460 28.70 28.22 19.67
C ALA A 460 29.28 29.65 19.60
N ALA A 461 30.15 30.01 20.54
CA ALA A 461 30.82 31.32 20.58
C ALA A 461 31.77 31.51 19.38
N GLY A 462 31.21 31.89 18.22
CA GLY A 462 31.95 32.19 16.99
C GLY A 462 31.40 31.55 15.71
N THR A 463 30.54 30.52 15.83
CA THR A 463 29.97 29.82 14.68
C THR A 463 28.65 30.47 14.27
N LYS A 464 28.59 31.10 13.08
CA LYS A 464 27.33 31.57 12.51
C LYS A 464 26.50 30.38 12.04
N ALA A 465 25.65 29.85 12.91
CA ALA A 465 24.66 28.86 12.53
C ALA A 465 23.69 29.47 11.50
N PRO A 466 23.30 28.73 10.44
CA PRO A 466 22.30 29.20 9.50
C PRO A 466 20.95 29.40 10.20
N ASP A 467 20.20 30.42 9.76
CA ASP A 467 18.87 30.76 10.27
C ASP A 467 17.81 29.85 9.63
N ILE A 468 17.85 28.56 10.00
CA ILE A 468 16.94 27.53 9.52
C ILE A 468 16.42 26.75 10.73
N ASP A 469 15.11 26.82 10.94
CA ASP A 469 14.45 26.26 12.13
C ASP A 469 13.44 25.17 11.77
N ALA A 470 13.14 25.00 10.48
CA ALA A 470 12.15 24.08 9.97
C ALA A 470 12.54 23.54 8.58
N ILE A 471 11.91 22.44 8.19
CA ILE A 471 12.05 21.88 6.84
C ILE A 471 11.46 22.88 5.84
N PRO A 472 12.17 23.24 4.76
CA PRO A 472 11.64 24.17 3.75
C PRO A 472 10.34 23.67 3.12
N GLU A 473 9.41 24.58 2.84
CA GLU A 473 8.24 24.26 2.01
C GLU A 473 8.66 23.85 0.59
N ASN A 474 7.88 22.99 -0.06
CA ASN A 474 8.14 22.48 -1.41
C ASN A 474 9.58 21.95 -1.55
N PHE A 475 10.06 21.19 -0.54
CA PHE A 475 11.42 20.65 -0.49
C PHE A 475 11.72 19.62 -1.58
N PHE A 476 10.68 19.09 -2.24
CA PHE A 476 10.82 18.14 -3.33
C PHE A 476 9.81 18.43 -4.44
N SER A 477 10.28 18.40 -5.70
CA SER A 477 9.40 18.38 -6.86
C SER A 477 10.05 17.61 -8.01
N ALA A 478 9.24 17.02 -8.88
CA ALA A 478 9.69 16.25 -10.02
C ALA A 478 8.90 16.61 -11.29
N VAL A 479 9.61 16.83 -12.38
CA VAL A 479 9.05 17.09 -13.71
C VAL A 479 9.48 15.96 -14.63
N GLU A 480 8.52 15.25 -15.23
CA GLU A 480 8.79 14.13 -16.13
C GLU A 480 9.40 14.66 -17.43
N LEU A 481 10.45 14.01 -17.91
CA LEU A 481 11.05 14.29 -19.22
C LEU A 481 10.43 13.33 -20.22
N VAL A 482 9.94 13.87 -21.34
CA VAL A 482 9.30 13.07 -22.41
C VAL A 482 9.86 13.49 -23.77
N THR A 483 9.82 12.60 -24.75
CA THR A 483 10.17 12.94 -26.13
C THR A 483 8.92 13.32 -26.92
N THR A 484 8.99 14.42 -27.67
CA THR A 484 7.97 14.80 -28.67
C THR A 484 8.02 13.87 -29.88
N ASP A 485 7.03 13.98 -30.78
CA ASP A 485 7.02 13.27 -32.06
C ASP A 485 8.20 13.68 -32.97
N SER A 486 8.73 14.90 -32.81
CA SER A 486 9.97 15.35 -33.47
C SER A 486 11.24 14.76 -32.84
N GLY A 487 11.11 14.04 -31.72
CA GLY A 487 12.21 13.45 -30.98
C GLY A 487 12.93 14.43 -30.04
N GLU A 488 12.41 15.62 -29.78
CA GLU A 488 13.02 16.53 -28.81
C GLU A 488 12.63 16.17 -27.38
N LEU A 489 13.56 16.30 -26.42
CA LEU A 489 13.28 16.06 -25.01
C LEU A 489 12.67 17.32 -24.37
N VAL A 490 11.47 17.19 -23.79
CA VAL A 490 10.73 18.29 -23.18
C VAL A 490 10.27 17.96 -21.77
N GLU A 491 10.06 19.01 -20.96
CA GLU A 491 9.52 18.91 -19.61
C GLU A 491 7.99 18.82 -19.62
N LYS A 492 7.44 17.76 -19.03
CA LYS A 492 6.01 17.55 -18.82
C LYS A 492 5.68 17.67 -17.34
N ARG A 493 4.83 18.64 -16.97
CA ARG A 493 4.45 18.94 -15.58
C ARG A 493 3.19 18.22 -15.12
N ASP A 494 2.27 17.92 -16.03
CA ASP A 494 0.98 17.27 -15.80
C ASP A 494 1.05 15.75 -16.05
N TRP A 495 2.11 15.11 -15.58
CA TRP A 495 2.32 13.69 -15.74
C TRP A 495 1.47 12.84 -14.78
N LYS A 496 1.22 11.59 -15.16
CA LYS A 496 0.40 10.64 -14.39
C LYS A 496 1.14 9.31 -14.22
N VAL A 497 1.04 8.73 -13.03
CA VAL A 497 1.70 7.45 -12.72
C VAL A 497 1.26 6.36 -13.70
N GLY A 498 2.25 5.68 -14.28
CA GLY A 498 2.03 4.55 -15.19
C GLY A 498 1.48 4.90 -16.56
N ALA A 499 1.43 6.18 -16.93
CA ALA A 499 1.03 6.65 -18.26
C ALA A 499 2.14 6.52 -19.33
N ASN A 500 3.31 6.00 -18.95
CA ASN A 500 4.45 5.79 -19.83
C ASN A 500 4.13 4.83 -20.98
N THR A 501 4.61 5.20 -22.17
CA THR A 501 4.47 4.42 -23.41
C THR A 501 5.74 3.65 -23.79
N ILE A 502 6.84 3.90 -23.08
CA ILE A 502 8.15 3.25 -23.25
C ILE A 502 8.66 2.69 -21.92
N GLY A 503 9.60 1.75 -21.98
CA GLY A 503 10.19 1.08 -20.81
C GLY A 503 11.29 1.85 -20.08
N MET A 504 11.46 3.15 -20.37
CA MET A 504 12.47 4.03 -19.77
C MET A 504 11.82 5.35 -19.37
N LEU A 505 12.15 5.84 -18.18
CA LEU A 505 11.61 7.07 -17.61
C LEU A 505 12.73 7.98 -17.15
N ALA A 506 12.48 9.29 -17.17
CA ALA A 506 13.39 10.26 -16.59
C ALA A 506 12.64 11.45 -15.98
N TRP A 507 13.21 12.02 -14.92
CA TRP A 507 12.70 13.23 -14.27
C TRP A 507 13.84 14.21 -14.03
N ARG A 508 13.53 15.50 -14.20
CA ARG A 508 14.29 16.56 -13.52
C ARG A 508 13.69 16.73 -12.12
N CYS A 509 14.45 16.37 -11.10
CA CYS A 509 14.05 16.54 -9.72
C CYS A 509 14.71 17.78 -9.12
N THR A 510 13.93 18.60 -8.41
CA THR A 510 14.45 19.69 -7.59
C THR A 510 14.35 19.29 -6.12
N LEU A 511 15.49 19.26 -5.44
CA LEU A 511 15.64 18.83 -4.04
C LEU A 511 16.14 20.00 -3.21
N LYS A 512 15.40 20.45 -2.20
CA LYS A 512 15.95 21.32 -1.15
C LYS A 512 16.60 20.41 -0.11
N THR A 513 17.90 20.52 0.04
CA THR A 513 18.71 19.70 0.95
C THR A 513 19.36 20.60 2.00
N PRO A 514 19.79 20.08 3.17
CA PRO A 514 20.52 20.89 4.15
C PRO A 514 21.67 21.71 3.56
N GLU A 515 22.43 21.09 2.65
CA GLU A 515 23.55 21.71 1.96
C GLU A 515 23.16 22.71 0.85
N TYR A 516 21.93 22.65 0.35
CA TYR A 516 21.38 23.57 -0.65
C TYR A 516 19.90 23.89 -0.32
N PRO A 517 19.64 24.70 0.73
CA PRO A 517 18.27 24.99 1.18
C PRO A 517 17.39 25.66 0.12
N GLU A 518 18.00 26.39 -0.80
CA GLU A 518 17.36 27.02 -1.96
C GLU A 518 16.96 26.02 -3.05
N GLY A 519 17.60 24.85 -3.07
CA GLY A 519 17.34 23.77 -4.01
C GLY A 519 18.51 23.46 -4.94
N ARG A 520 18.78 22.17 -5.12
CA ARG A 520 19.62 21.59 -6.17
C ARG A 520 18.79 20.80 -7.16
N GLU A 521 19.31 20.61 -8.37
CA GLU A 521 18.66 19.81 -9.40
C GLU A 521 19.45 18.54 -9.71
N ILE A 522 18.74 17.45 -9.97
CA ILE A 522 19.31 16.20 -10.48
C ILE A 522 18.47 15.68 -11.64
N VAL A 523 19.07 14.81 -12.46
CA VAL A 523 18.34 14.02 -13.45
C VAL A 523 18.29 12.57 -13.00
N LEU A 524 17.08 12.09 -12.69
CA LEU A 524 16.82 10.70 -12.35
C LEU A 524 16.38 9.96 -13.61
N VAL A 525 17.08 8.90 -14.00
CA VAL A 525 16.73 8.02 -15.13
C VAL A 525 16.49 6.62 -14.59
N ALA A 526 15.44 5.93 -15.04
CA ALA A 526 15.09 4.63 -14.50
C ALA A 526 14.37 3.72 -15.51
N ASN A 527 14.67 2.42 -15.44
CA ASN A 527 13.92 1.42 -16.21
C ASN A 527 12.54 1.18 -15.58
N ASP A 528 11.51 1.01 -16.43
CA ASP A 528 10.24 0.41 -16.00
C ASP A 528 10.27 -1.10 -16.27
N VAL A 529 10.63 -1.89 -15.25
CA VAL A 529 10.67 -3.36 -15.34
C VAL A 529 9.30 -3.98 -15.68
N THR A 530 8.21 -3.25 -15.43
CA THR A 530 6.84 -3.69 -15.71
C THR A 530 6.49 -3.58 -17.20
N PHE A 531 7.26 -2.79 -17.94
CA PHE A 531 7.14 -2.64 -19.39
C PHE A 531 8.17 -3.54 -20.09
N GLN A 532 7.70 -4.66 -20.66
CA GLN A 532 8.55 -5.61 -21.40
C GLN A 532 9.84 -6.03 -20.65
N GLY A 533 9.74 -6.20 -19.33
CA GLY A 533 10.86 -6.60 -18.48
C GLY A 533 11.94 -5.54 -18.30
N GLY A 534 11.63 -4.26 -18.60
CA GLY A 534 12.60 -3.16 -18.60
C GLY A 534 13.69 -3.33 -19.66
N SER A 535 13.37 -4.01 -20.78
CA SER A 535 14.34 -4.25 -21.86
C SER A 535 14.63 -2.98 -22.65
N PHE A 536 15.88 -2.87 -23.11
CA PHE A 536 16.38 -1.77 -23.94
C PHE A 536 16.04 -2.04 -25.42
N GLY A 537 15.02 -1.35 -25.92
CA GLY A 537 14.78 -1.20 -27.35
C GLY A 537 15.32 0.13 -27.87
N VAL A 538 15.34 0.31 -29.19
CA VAL A 538 15.82 1.55 -29.83
C VAL A 538 15.20 2.81 -29.24
N THR A 539 13.89 2.82 -28.96
CA THR A 539 13.21 3.99 -28.39
C THR A 539 13.68 4.28 -26.97
N GLU A 540 13.82 3.25 -26.13
CA GLU A 540 14.36 3.38 -24.78
C GLU A 540 15.83 3.85 -24.79
N ASP A 541 16.65 3.33 -25.71
CA ASP A 541 18.06 3.72 -25.86
C ASP A 541 18.19 5.21 -26.24
N LEU A 542 17.42 5.66 -27.24
CA LEU A 542 17.41 7.06 -27.67
C LEU A 542 16.91 8.00 -26.57
N PHE A 543 15.89 7.58 -25.82
CA PHE A 543 15.38 8.35 -24.70
C PHE A 543 16.42 8.46 -23.57
N PHE A 544 17.05 7.35 -23.19
CA PHE A 544 18.12 7.33 -22.19
C PHE A 544 19.28 8.24 -22.59
N GLN A 545 19.70 8.17 -23.86
CA GLN A 545 20.76 9.04 -24.38
C GLN A 545 20.39 10.52 -24.20
N LYS A 546 19.20 10.93 -24.64
CA LYS A 546 18.74 12.32 -24.55
C LYS A 546 18.63 12.81 -23.11
N ALA A 547 18.12 11.98 -22.20
CA ALA A 547 18.07 12.31 -20.78
C ALA A 547 19.49 12.45 -20.17
N SER A 548 20.44 11.60 -20.57
CA SER A 548 21.83 11.69 -20.14
C SER A 548 22.52 12.94 -20.70
N GLN A 549 22.28 13.29 -21.96
CA GLN A 549 22.78 14.52 -22.58
C GLN A 549 22.20 15.77 -21.90
N TYR A 550 20.90 15.76 -21.61
CA TYR A 550 20.22 16.83 -20.87
C TYR A 550 20.91 17.12 -19.53
N ALA A 551 21.28 16.07 -18.78
CA ALA A 551 22.02 16.18 -17.54
C ALA A 551 23.44 16.72 -17.76
N ARG A 552 24.19 16.11 -18.68
CA ARG A 552 25.60 16.44 -18.97
C ARG A 552 25.77 17.89 -19.44
N GLU A 553 24.96 18.34 -20.39
CA GLU A 553 25.01 19.70 -20.95
C GLU A 553 24.75 20.79 -19.90
N ARG A 554 23.91 20.48 -18.90
CA ARG A 554 23.60 21.35 -17.77
C ARG A 554 24.54 21.14 -16.58
N GLY A 555 25.46 20.18 -16.65
CA GLY A 555 26.34 19.78 -15.57
C GLY A 555 25.61 19.20 -14.36
N LEU A 556 24.37 18.73 -14.51
CA LEU A 556 23.56 18.19 -13.41
C LEU A 556 23.99 16.76 -13.06
N PRO A 557 23.98 16.39 -11.76
CA PRO A 557 24.14 15.01 -11.34
C PRO A 557 23.10 14.09 -11.99
N ARG A 558 23.56 13.00 -12.60
CA ARG A 558 22.73 11.97 -13.25
C ARG A 558 22.68 10.71 -12.40
N ILE A 559 21.50 10.40 -11.88
CA ILE A 559 21.23 9.20 -11.09
C ILE A 559 20.50 8.17 -11.96
N TYR A 560 21.03 6.96 -12.08
CA TYR A 560 20.43 5.88 -12.86
C TYR A 560 19.94 4.75 -11.94
N VAL A 561 18.64 4.50 -11.91
CA VAL A 561 18.03 3.37 -11.17
C VAL A 561 17.84 2.18 -12.11
N ALA A 562 18.63 1.14 -11.90
CA ALA A 562 18.76 0.00 -12.80
C ALA A 562 17.89 -1.19 -12.35
N CYS A 563 16.93 -1.57 -13.20
CA CYS A 563 16.13 -2.79 -13.08
C CYS A 563 15.66 -3.23 -14.48
N ASN A 564 16.41 -4.09 -15.14
CA ASN A 564 16.25 -4.37 -16.57
C ASN A 564 16.56 -5.82 -16.93
N SER A 565 16.33 -6.16 -18.21
CA SER A 565 16.65 -7.47 -18.78
C SER A 565 17.65 -7.39 -19.93
N GLY A 566 18.38 -6.27 -20.05
CA GLY A 566 19.31 -6.02 -21.16
C GLY A 566 18.61 -5.63 -22.46
N ALA A 567 19.30 -5.82 -23.59
CA ALA A 567 18.75 -5.51 -24.91
C ALA A 567 17.50 -6.34 -25.19
N ARG A 568 16.49 -5.70 -25.80
CA ARG A 568 15.26 -6.38 -26.21
C ARG A 568 15.59 -7.42 -27.28
N ILE A 569 15.09 -8.63 -27.08
CA ILE A 569 15.23 -9.74 -28.03
C ILE A 569 13.85 -10.22 -28.46
N GLY A 570 13.75 -10.72 -29.68
CA GLY A 570 12.51 -11.27 -30.19
C GLY A 570 12.71 -11.97 -31.53
N LEU A 571 11.64 -12.59 -32.00
CA LEU A 571 11.53 -13.12 -33.36
C LEU A 571 10.29 -12.49 -33.99
N TRP A 572 10.30 -12.30 -35.30
CA TRP A 572 9.16 -11.75 -36.01
C TRP A 572 8.00 -12.76 -36.05
N GLU A 573 7.06 -12.62 -35.10
CA GLU A 573 6.00 -13.60 -34.85
C GLU A 573 5.11 -13.89 -36.07
N ALA A 574 4.91 -12.89 -36.94
CA ALA A 574 4.07 -13.01 -38.13
C ALA A 574 4.61 -14.04 -39.15
N LEU A 575 5.91 -14.35 -39.13
CA LEU A 575 6.51 -15.33 -40.02
C LEU A 575 6.30 -16.77 -39.53
N LYS A 576 6.11 -16.99 -38.22
CA LYS A 576 6.11 -18.34 -37.63
C LYS A 576 5.01 -19.24 -38.17
N THR A 577 3.88 -18.68 -38.57
CA THR A 577 2.76 -19.44 -39.16
C THR A 577 2.82 -19.53 -40.68
N LYS A 578 3.82 -18.90 -41.32
CA LYS A 578 3.93 -18.74 -42.78
C LYS A 578 5.08 -19.53 -43.38
N PHE A 579 6.21 -19.67 -42.67
CA PHE A 579 7.34 -20.43 -43.19
C PHE A 579 7.04 -21.93 -43.23
N ARG A 580 7.57 -22.58 -44.26
CA ARG A 580 7.55 -24.03 -44.47
C ARG A 580 8.97 -24.59 -44.39
N VAL A 581 9.07 -25.88 -44.12
CA VAL A 581 10.33 -26.61 -44.01
C VAL A 581 10.46 -27.53 -45.22
N ALA A 582 11.53 -27.40 -45.98
CA ALA A 582 11.88 -28.36 -47.02
C ALA A 582 12.66 -29.51 -46.39
N TRP A 583 11.98 -30.59 -46.03
CA TRP A 583 12.60 -31.77 -45.41
C TRP A 583 13.52 -32.51 -46.39
N VAL A 584 14.54 -33.20 -45.86
CA VAL A 584 15.33 -34.14 -46.67
C VAL A 584 14.45 -35.30 -47.14
N ASP A 585 13.62 -35.80 -46.24
CA ASP A 585 12.53 -36.75 -46.52
C ASP A 585 11.29 -36.33 -45.70
N PRO A 586 10.18 -35.95 -46.35
CA PRO A 586 8.93 -35.60 -45.66
C PRO A 586 8.36 -36.74 -44.80
N GLY A 587 8.64 -38.01 -45.15
CA GLY A 587 8.24 -39.18 -44.37
C GLY A 587 9.08 -39.40 -43.12
N SER A 588 10.29 -38.82 -43.05
CA SER A 588 11.25 -38.99 -41.97
C SER A 588 11.90 -37.66 -41.53
N PRO A 589 11.17 -36.74 -40.87
CA PRO A 589 11.69 -35.42 -40.47
C PRO A 589 12.96 -35.45 -39.58
N SER A 590 13.23 -36.57 -38.91
CA SER A 590 14.45 -36.77 -38.11
C SER A 590 15.74 -36.77 -38.93
N LEU A 591 15.66 -36.98 -40.25
CA LEU A 591 16.79 -36.86 -41.17
C LEU A 591 17.23 -35.40 -41.39
N GLY A 592 16.48 -34.44 -40.87
CA GLY A 592 16.76 -33.01 -40.98
C GLY A 592 16.09 -32.37 -42.19
N PHE A 593 16.41 -31.09 -42.40
CA PHE A 593 15.82 -30.26 -43.45
C PHE A 593 16.90 -29.59 -44.31
N LYS A 594 16.52 -29.22 -45.53
CA LYS A 594 17.36 -28.54 -46.52
C LYS A 594 17.36 -27.03 -46.27
N TYR A 595 16.16 -26.43 -46.20
CA TYR A 595 15.98 -24.99 -46.01
C TYR A 595 14.57 -24.64 -45.49
N LEU A 596 14.39 -23.38 -45.12
CA LEU A 596 13.09 -22.77 -44.82
C LEU A 596 12.64 -21.93 -46.01
N TYR A 597 11.36 -21.98 -46.35
CA TYR A 597 10.84 -21.26 -47.51
C TYR A 597 9.42 -20.74 -47.27
N LEU A 598 8.99 -19.81 -48.12
CA LEU A 598 7.61 -19.35 -48.23
C LEU A 598 7.01 -19.86 -49.54
N THR A 599 5.70 -20.11 -49.54
CA THR A 599 4.96 -20.21 -50.80
C THR A 599 4.83 -18.83 -51.42
N LYS A 600 4.51 -18.78 -52.72
CA LYS A 600 4.18 -17.51 -53.37
C LYS A 600 3.10 -16.73 -52.63
N HIS A 601 2.03 -17.42 -52.22
CA HIS A 601 0.93 -16.83 -51.46
C HIS A 601 1.42 -16.25 -50.13
N ASP A 602 2.22 -17.01 -49.36
CA ASP A 602 2.69 -16.56 -48.05
C ASP A 602 3.71 -15.42 -48.17
N TYR A 603 4.55 -15.44 -49.20
CA TYR A 603 5.47 -14.35 -49.54
C TYR A 603 4.72 -13.07 -49.94
N ASP A 604 3.73 -13.16 -50.81
CA ASP A 604 2.91 -12.01 -51.21
C ASP A 604 2.06 -11.46 -50.04
N SER A 605 1.85 -12.27 -48.99
CA SER A 605 1.10 -11.87 -47.78
C SER A 605 1.94 -11.15 -46.73
N VAL A 606 3.27 -11.10 -46.87
CA VAL A 606 4.14 -10.34 -45.96
C VAL A 606 4.47 -8.97 -46.54
N PRO A 607 4.63 -7.92 -45.71
CA PRO A 607 4.96 -6.60 -46.22
C PRO A 607 6.27 -6.60 -47.02
N PRO A 608 6.36 -5.81 -48.11
CA PRO A 608 7.58 -5.74 -48.90
C PRO A 608 8.80 -5.34 -48.06
N GLY A 609 9.91 -6.07 -48.21
CA GLY A 609 11.18 -5.79 -47.51
C GLY A 609 11.30 -6.39 -46.12
N THR A 610 10.32 -7.17 -45.62
CA THR A 610 10.42 -7.83 -44.31
C THR A 610 11.18 -9.15 -44.33
N VAL A 611 11.26 -9.80 -45.51
CA VAL A 611 11.96 -11.06 -45.71
C VAL A 611 12.65 -11.02 -47.08
N ASN A 612 13.95 -11.31 -47.11
CA ASN A 612 14.67 -11.51 -48.36
C ASN A 612 14.59 -12.99 -48.74
N VAL A 613 14.29 -13.24 -50.01
CA VAL A 613 14.12 -14.59 -50.53
C VAL A 613 14.72 -14.72 -51.92
N HIS A 614 15.13 -15.93 -52.28
CA HIS A 614 15.43 -16.31 -53.66
C HIS A 614 14.55 -17.50 -54.10
N PRO A 615 14.20 -17.57 -55.40
CA PRO A 615 13.36 -18.65 -55.91
C PRO A 615 14.17 -19.93 -56.11
N GLU A 616 13.61 -21.06 -55.67
CA GLU A 616 14.13 -22.41 -55.92
C GLU A 616 12.97 -23.31 -56.40
N LEU A 617 13.24 -24.22 -57.34
CA LEU A 617 12.24 -25.18 -57.80
C LEU A 617 12.20 -26.38 -56.85
N GLY A 618 11.05 -26.61 -56.21
CA GLY A 618 10.80 -27.76 -55.35
C GLY A 618 10.73 -29.08 -56.12
N GLU A 619 10.91 -30.19 -55.40
CA GLU A 619 10.81 -31.55 -55.96
C GLU A 619 9.40 -31.91 -56.48
N ASP A 620 8.40 -31.17 -56.00
CA ASP A 620 6.99 -31.19 -56.40
C ASP A 620 6.68 -30.28 -57.61
N GLY A 621 7.68 -29.54 -58.12
CA GLY A 621 7.53 -28.57 -59.20
C GLY A 621 7.00 -27.20 -58.75
N GLU A 622 6.82 -26.96 -57.43
CA GLU A 622 6.40 -25.66 -56.90
C GLU A 622 7.60 -24.69 -56.85
N THR A 623 7.41 -23.43 -57.24
CA THR A 623 8.41 -22.38 -56.97
C THR A 623 8.37 -22.01 -55.49
N ARG A 624 9.45 -22.33 -54.78
CA ARG A 624 9.65 -22.05 -53.36
C ARG A 624 10.47 -20.78 -53.21
N TYR A 625 10.04 -19.88 -52.33
CA TYR A 625 10.76 -18.65 -52.01
C TYR A 625 11.62 -18.92 -50.77
N VAL A 626 12.84 -19.39 -50.99
CA VAL A 626 13.77 -19.78 -49.94
C VAL A 626 14.18 -18.54 -49.15
N ILE A 627 14.13 -18.63 -47.82
CA ILE A 627 14.38 -17.49 -46.93
C ILE A 627 15.90 -17.32 -46.74
N ASP A 628 16.41 -16.16 -47.15
CA ASP A 628 17.81 -15.75 -46.94
C ASP A 628 17.96 -14.94 -45.65
N ASP A 629 17.16 -13.87 -45.53
CA ASP A 629 17.19 -12.96 -44.38
C ASP A 629 15.79 -12.69 -43.85
N ILE A 630 15.67 -12.58 -42.53
CA ILE A 630 14.45 -12.13 -41.86
C ILE A 630 14.75 -10.76 -41.26
N ILE A 631 14.21 -9.71 -41.89
CA ILE A 631 14.37 -8.32 -41.47
C ILE A 631 13.26 -7.95 -40.46
N GLY A 632 12.04 -8.42 -40.69
CA GLY A 632 10.86 -8.12 -39.88
C GLY A 632 10.31 -6.71 -40.12
N GLU A 633 9.33 -6.30 -39.30
CA GLU A 633 8.66 -5.00 -39.43
C GLU A 633 8.39 -4.37 -38.06
N GLY A 634 8.71 -3.08 -37.90
CA GLY A 634 8.20 -2.22 -36.83
C GLY A 634 8.60 -2.61 -35.40
N GLN A 635 9.52 -3.56 -35.23
CA GLN A 635 9.90 -4.13 -33.93
C GLN A 635 11.40 -3.93 -33.69
N SER A 636 11.77 -3.44 -32.51
CA SER A 636 13.17 -3.36 -32.08
C SER A 636 13.56 -4.64 -31.34
N ILE A 637 14.04 -5.66 -32.06
CA ILE A 637 14.26 -7.03 -31.54
C ILE A 637 15.63 -7.63 -31.91
N GLY A 638 16.45 -6.92 -32.69
CA GLY A 638 17.72 -7.42 -33.22
C GLY A 638 18.90 -6.44 -33.08
N VAL A 639 19.71 -6.35 -34.14
CA VAL A 639 20.99 -5.60 -34.16
C VAL A 639 20.83 -4.09 -33.98
N GLU A 640 19.67 -3.55 -34.30
CA GLU A 640 19.30 -2.16 -34.04
C GLU A 640 19.35 -1.80 -32.55
N ASN A 641 19.02 -2.75 -31.65
CA ASN A 641 19.17 -2.57 -30.21
C ASN A 641 20.64 -2.63 -29.77
N LEU A 642 21.49 -3.39 -30.47
CA LEU A 642 22.92 -3.42 -30.18
C LEU A 642 23.58 -2.09 -30.55
N ARG A 643 23.16 -1.48 -31.67
CA ARG A 643 23.56 -0.12 -32.04
C ARG A 643 23.11 0.89 -30.97
N GLY A 644 21.87 0.81 -30.50
CA GLY A 644 21.37 1.65 -29.41
C GLY A 644 22.12 1.44 -28.09
N SER A 645 22.44 0.18 -27.75
CA SER A 645 23.26 -0.16 -26.59
C SER A 645 24.66 0.49 -26.65
N GLY A 646 25.32 0.44 -27.81
CA GLY A 646 26.61 1.11 -28.02
C GLY A 646 26.53 2.63 -27.87
N LEU A 647 25.43 3.24 -28.33
CA LEU A 647 25.16 4.67 -28.23
C LEU A 647 25.10 5.14 -26.76
N ILE A 648 24.31 4.44 -25.93
CA ILE A 648 24.14 4.80 -24.52
C ILE A 648 25.35 4.45 -23.65
N ALA A 649 26.11 3.41 -24.02
CA ALA A 649 27.40 3.11 -23.40
C ALA A 649 28.40 4.25 -23.63
N GLY A 650 28.55 4.70 -24.89
CA GLY A 650 29.41 5.83 -25.24
C GLY A 650 28.98 7.13 -24.54
N GLU A 651 27.67 7.40 -24.47
CA GLU A 651 27.17 8.58 -23.76
C GLU A 651 27.43 8.50 -22.25
N THR A 652 27.27 7.34 -21.64
CA THR A 652 27.53 7.18 -20.21
C THR A 652 29.01 7.33 -19.87
N SER A 653 29.90 6.85 -20.74
CA SER A 653 31.34 7.08 -20.59
C SER A 653 31.67 8.57 -20.60
N ARG A 654 31.12 9.35 -21.55
CA ARG A 654 31.31 10.81 -21.59
C ARG A 654 30.69 11.51 -20.37
N ALA A 655 29.51 11.08 -19.96
CA ALA A 655 28.82 11.65 -18.81
C ALA A 655 29.61 11.49 -17.51
N TYR A 656 30.33 10.37 -17.32
CA TYR A 656 31.19 10.19 -16.15
C TYR A 656 32.34 11.22 -16.07
N ASP A 657 32.95 11.54 -17.22
CA ASP A 657 34.06 12.51 -17.27
C ASP A 657 33.59 13.96 -17.10
N GLU A 658 32.34 14.27 -17.46
CA GLU A 658 31.83 15.66 -17.53
C GLU A 658 30.85 16.02 -16.41
N THR A 659 30.20 15.06 -15.77
CA THR A 659 29.24 15.31 -14.68
C THR A 659 29.24 14.19 -13.64
N PHE A 660 28.62 14.42 -12.48
CA PHE A 660 28.47 13.38 -11.48
C PHE A 660 27.50 12.30 -11.97
N THR A 661 27.96 11.05 -12.00
CA THR A 661 27.13 9.88 -12.33
C THR A 661 27.10 8.90 -11.15
N LEU A 662 25.92 8.38 -10.85
CA LEU A 662 25.72 7.36 -9.82
C LEU A 662 24.63 6.39 -10.28
N SER A 663 24.91 5.10 -10.15
CA SER A 663 23.95 4.03 -10.48
C SER A 663 23.48 3.34 -9.21
N TYR A 664 22.17 3.11 -9.12
CA TYR A 664 21.55 2.32 -8.07
C TYR A 664 20.94 1.04 -8.66
N VAL A 665 21.44 -0.12 -8.23
CA VAL A 665 20.95 -1.43 -8.67
C VAL A 665 19.88 -1.91 -7.68
N THR A 666 18.62 -1.58 -7.99
CA THR A 666 17.42 -1.95 -7.18
C THR A 666 16.92 -3.36 -7.48
N GLY A 667 17.19 -3.89 -8.67
CA GLY A 667 16.80 -5.24 -9.05
C GLY A 667 17.83 -5.82 -10.01
N ARG A 668 17.48 -6.90 -10.71
CA ARG A 668 18.39 -7.48 -11.70
C ARG A 668 18.75 -6.44 -12.78
N SER A 669 20.03 -6.35 -13.14
CA SER A 669 20.51 -5.52 -14.25
C SER A 669 21.40 -6.37 -15.16
N VAL A 670 21.04 -6.45 -16.44
CA VAL A 670 21.56 -7.46 -17.37
C VAL A 670 22.20 -6.83 -18.61
N GLY A 671 23.33 -7.39 -19.07
CA GLY A 671 23.94 -7.02 -20.35
C GLY A 671 24.34 -5.55 -20.42
N ILE A 672 23.77 -4.78 -21.36
CA ILE A 672 24.01 -3.34 -21.45
C ILE A 672 23.67 -2.60 -20.15
N GLY A 673 22.63 -3.02 -19.43
CA GLY A 673 22.28 -2.45 -18.13
C GLY A 673 23.42 -2.58 -17.11
N ALA A 674 24.16 -3.70 -17.14
CA ALA A 674 25.32 -3.91 -16.28
C ALA A 674 26.53 -3.06 -16.71
N TYR A 675 26.74 -2.91 -18.02
CA TYR A 675 27.77 -2.01 -18.54
C TYR A 675 27.50 -0.54 -18.21
N LEU A 676 26.26 -0.07 -18.28
CA LEU A 676 25.92 1.31 -17.90
C LEU A 676 26.25 1.59 -16.43
N VAL A 677 25.95 0.63 -15.55
CA VAL A 677 26.32 0.70 -14.13
C VAL A 677 27.83 0.84 -13.98
N ARG A 678 28.60 -0.05 -14.64
CA ARG A 678 30.08 0.00 -14.59
C ARG A 678 30.65 1.28 -15.19
N LEU A 679 30.14 1.74 -16.32
CA LEU A 679 30.61 2.95 -17.02
C LEU A 679 30.28 4.22 -16.25
N GLY A 680 29.17 4.24 -15.51
CA GLY A 680 28.86 5.30 -14.54
C GLY A 680 29.72 5.25 -13.27
N GLN A 681 30.57 4.23 -13.13
CA GLN A 681 31.52 3.97 -12.04
C GLN A 681 30.89 3.80 -10.66
N ARG A 682 30.31 4.87 -10.10
CA ARG A 682 29.77 4.89 -8.73
C ARG A 682 28.52 4.05 -8.68
N THR A 683 28.52 3.04 -7.80
CA THR A 683 27.46 2.03 -7.77
C THR A 683 27.03 1.73 -6.35
N ILE A 684 25.74 1.88 -6.07
CA ILE A 684 25.09 1.33 -4.87
C ILE A 684 24.29 0.11 -5.32
N GLN A 685 24.47 -1.02 -4.64
CA GLN A 685 23.80 -2.28 -5.00
C GLN A 685 22.90 -2.75 -3.87
N MET A 686 21.64 -3.07 -4.17
CA MET A 686 20.78 -3.75 -3.20
C MET A 686 21.17 -5.22 -3.05
N ILE A 687 21.01 -5.79 -1.85
CA ILE A 687 21.38 -7.19 -1.57
C ILE A 687 20.78 -8.22 -2.54
N ASN A 688 19.59 -7.94 -3.08
CA ASN A 688 18.87 -8.79 -4.04
C ASN A 688 18.84 -8.19 -5.46
N GLY A 689 19.80 -7.32 -5.80
CA GLY A 689 19.93 -6.67 -7.10
C GLY A 689 21.12 -7.22 -7.90
N PRO A 690 21.03 -8.40 -8.52
CA PRO A 690 22.17 -9.01 -9.19
C PRO A 690 22.54 -8.25 -10.47
N LEU A 691 23.83 -7.93 -10.61
CA LEU A 691 24.43 -7.24 -11.74
C LEU A 691 25.18 -8.24 -12.62
N LEU A 692 24.67 -8.59 -13.80
CA LEU A 692 25.20 -9.72 -14.57
C LEU A 692 25.18 -9.49 -16.08
N LEU A 693 25.96 -10.26 -16.84
CA LEU A 693 25.94 -10.20 -18.31
C LEU A 693 25.01 -11.24 -18.92
N THR A 694 24.99 -12.45 -18.37
CA THR A 694 24.20 -13.59 -18.86
C THR A 694 23.58 -14.33 -17.69
N GLY A 695 22.30 -14.69 -17.81
CA GLY A 695 21.58 -15.41 -16.76
C GLY A 695 22.12 -16.81 -16.50
N TYR A 696 22.09 -17.26 -15.25
CA TYR A 696 22.68 -18.55 -14.85
C TYR A 696 22.14 -19.76 -15.62
N GLN A 697 20.84 -19.76 -15.97
CA GLN A 697 20.21 -20.85 -16.75
C GLN A 697 20.81 -20.97 -18.16
N ALA A 698 21.12 -19.83 -18.80
CA ALA A 698 21.74 -19.83 -20.11
C ALA A 698 23.18 -20.36 -20.03
N LEU A 699 23.93 -20.03 -18.97
CA LEU A 699 25.27 -20.57 -18.73
C LEU A 699 25.23 -22.08 -18.46
N ASN A 700 24.30 -22.56 -17.63
CA ASN A 700 24.15 -24.01 -17.39
C ASN A 700 23.83 -24.77 -18.67
N LYS A 701 22.94 -24.22 -19.52
CA LYS A 701 22.61 -24.78 -20.83
C LYS A 701 23.83 -24.82 -21.76
N LEU A 702 24.62 -23.74 -21.78
CA LEU A 702 25.86 -23.68 -22.56
C LEU A 702 26.90 -24.69 -22.08
N LEU A 703 27.01 -24.89 -20.76
CA LEU A 703 27.97 -25.81 -20.13
C LEU A 703 27.49 -27.27 -20.13
N GLY A 704 26.24 -27.54 -20.47
CA GLY A 704 25.65 -28.88 -20.47
C GLY A 704 25.44 -29.49 -19.07
N ARG A 705 25.56 -28.70 -18.00
CA ARG A 705 25.39 -29.14 -16.60
C ARG A 705 24.95 -27.99 -15.70
N GLU A 706 24.31 -28.32 -14.57
CA GLU A 706 23.86 -27.33 -13.58
C GLU A 706 25.03 -26.88 -12.69
N VAL A 707 25.76 -25.83 -13.11
CA VAL A 707 26.88 -25.26 -12.33
C VAL A 707 26.38 -24.22 -11.33
N TYR A 708 25.42 -23.39 -11.75
CA TYR A 708 24.89 -22.28 -10.95
C TYR A 708 23.43 -22.52 -10.58
N ALA A 709 23.02 -22.04 -9.41
CA ALA A 709 21.66 -22.17 -8.87
C ALA A 709 20.91 -20.83 -8.79
N SER A 710 21.62 -19.70 -8.79
CA SER A 710 21.01 -18.37 -8.69
C SER A 710 21.75 -17.30 -9.48
N GLN A 711 21.09 -16.16 -9.70
CA GLN A 711 21.73 -14.99 -10.34
C GLN A 711 22.77 -14.34 -9.43
N ASP A 712 22.57 -14.39 -8.11
CA ASP A 712 23.48 -13.76 -7.14
C ASP A 712 24.86 -14.41 -7.15
N GLN A 713 24.97 -15.71 -7.47
CA GLN A 713 26.26 -16.38 -7.64
C GLN A 713 27.12 -15.77 -8.76
N LEU A 714 26.51 -15.02 -9.69
CA LEU A 714 27.20 -14.37 -10.81
C LEU A 714 27.36 -12.86 -10.57
N GLY A 715 26.34 -12.23 -9.97
CA GLY A 715 26.21 -10.78 -9.94
C GLY A 715 25.78 -10.17 -8.61
N GLY A 716 25.62 -10.97 -7.57
CA GLY A 716 25.24 -10.48 -6.24
C GLY A 716 26.37 -9.70 -5.55
N PRO A 717 26.08 -9.06 -4.41
CA PRO A 717 27.08 -8.29 -3.67
C PRO A 717 28.32 -9.09 -3.27
N GLN A 718 28.18 -10.39 -3.00
CA GLN A 718 29.30 -11.30 -2.71
C GLN A 718 30.33 -11.37 -3.84
N ILE A 719 29.95 -11.00 -5.06
CA ILE A 719 30.87 -10.86 -6.20
C ILE A 719 31.24 -9.39 -6.40
N MET A 720 30.23 -8.52 -6.57
CA MET A 720 30.42 -7.15 -7.06
C MET A 720 30.96 -6.18 -6.01
N TYR A 721 30.67 -6.40 -4.73
CA TYR A 721 31.29 -5.60 -3.65
C TYR A 721 32.72 -6.06 -3.36
N GLN A 722 32.99 -7.37 -3.50
CA GLN A 722 34.31 -7.95 -3.25
C GLN A 722 35.31 -7.66 -4.38
N ASN A 723 34.85 -7.29 -5.57
CA ASN A 723 35.71 -6.94 -6.71
C ASN A 723 35.75 -5.42 -7.01
N GLY A 724 35.07 -4.60 -6.19
CA GLY A 724 35.08 -3.14 -6.31
C GLY A 724 34.16 -2.54 -7.37
N VAL A 725 33.29 -3.34 -8.02
CA VAL A 725 32.27 -2.78 -8.92
C VAL A 725 31.20 -2.04 -8.12
N SER A 726 30.70 -2.65 -7.05
CA SER A 726 29.76 -2.03 -6.12
C SER A 726 30.52 -1.27 -5.04
N HIS A 727 30.23 0.01 -4.88
CA HIS A 727 30.88 0.88 -3.90
C HIS A 727 30.21 0.80 -2.52
N ASN A 728 28.89 0.59 -2.50
CA ASN A 728 28.12 0.39 -1.29
C ASN A 728 27.04 -0.69 -1.51
N VAL A 729 26.63 -1.35 -0.43
CA VAL A 729 25.59 -2.39 -0.42
C VAL A 729 24.48 -1.99 0.56
N VAL A 730 23.24 -2.12 0.13
CA VAL A 730 22.06 -1.72 0.93
C VAL A 730 21.02 -2.84 1.00
N GLU A 731 20.27 -2.86 2.09
CA GLU A 731 19.26 -3.89 2.37
C GLU A 731 17.99 -3.72 1.52
N ASN A 732 17.60 -2.48 1.23
CA ASN A 732 16.36 -2.15 0.54
C ASN A 732 16.43 -0.82 -0.21
N ASP A 733 15.40 -0.54 -1.03
CA ASP A 733 15.30 0.66 -1.86
C ASP A 733 15.32 1.97 -1.07
N GLN A 734 14.70 2.02 0.12
CA GLN A 734 14.70 3.24 0.94
C GLN A 734 16.11 3.55 1.45
N GLN A 735 16.84 2.53 1.92
CA GLN A 735 18.25 2.70 2.28
C GLN A 735 19.10 3.09 1.07
N GLY A 736 18.85 2.50 -0.11
CA GLY A 736 19.51 2.88 -1.36
C GLY A 736 19.35 4.37 -1.66
N VAL A 737 18.13 4.91 -1.54
CA VAL A 737 17.87 6.34 -1.74
C VAL A 737 18.52 7.21 -0.67
N ARG A 738 18.54 6.78 0.60
CA ARG A 738 19.29 7.48 1.65
C ARG A 738 20.78 7.59 1.31
N GLU A 739 21.39 6.51 0.84
CA GLU A 739 22.81 6.50 0.44
C GLU A 739 23.06 7.35 -0.83
N ILE A 740 22.11 7.40 -1.77
CA ILE A 740 22.18 8.35 -2.90
C ILE A 740 22.23 9.79 -2.40
N LEU A 741 21.33 10.18 -1.50
CA LEU A 741 21.30 11.54 -0.95
C LEU A 741 22.54 11.84 -0.09
N LYS A 742 23.02 10.85 0.68
CA LYS A 742 24.25 10.96 1.46
C LYS A 742 25.47 11.19 0.56
N TRP A 743 25.56 10.49 -0.57
CA TRP A 743 26.65 10.71 -1.52
C TRP A 743 26.53 12.10 -2.15
N LEU A 744 25.32 12.47 -2.59
CA LEU A 744 25.06 13.78 -3.20
C LEU A 744 25.40 14.95 -2.29
N SER A 745 25.34 14.80 -0.96
CA SER A 745 25.63 15.91 -0.06
C SER A 745 27.09 16.37 -0.04
N TYR A 746 27.99 15.58 -0.62
CA TYR A 746 29.39 15.98 -0.84
C TYR A 746 29.65 16.39 -2.29
N VAL A 747 28.61 16.40 -3.13
CA VAL A 747 28.68 16.63 -4.57
C VAL A 747 28.12 18.02 -4.89
N PRO A 748 28.85 18.85 -5.65
CA PRO A 748 28.38 20.14 -6.14
C PRO A 748 27.00 20.07 -6.81
N LYS A 749 26.27 21.18 -6.78
CA LYS A 749 25.00 21.36 -7.51
C LYS A 749 25.17 21.07 -9.01
N THR A 750 26.19 21.65 -9.64
CA THR A 750 26.59 21.33 -11.02
C THR A 750 28.08 21.03 -11.13
N ALA A 751 28.51 20.41 -12.22
CA ALA A 751 29.92 20.14 -12.53
C ALA A 751 30.83 21.40 -12.55
N LYS A 752 30.24 22.60 -12.59
CA LYS A 752 30.96 23.89 -12.60
C LYS A 752 30.99 24.57 -11.22
N ASP A 753 30.21 24.07 -10.27
CA ASP A 753 30.11 24.63 -8.93
C ASP A 753 31.15 24.02 -7.99
N LEU A 754 31.42 24.71 -6.88
CA LEU A 754 32.23 24.17 -5.79
C LEU A 754 31.42 23.20 -4.92
N PRO A 755 32.07 22.25 -4.24
CA PRO A 755 31.41 21.37 -3.28
C PRO A 755 30.67 22.17 -2.20
N PRO A 756 29.53 21.67 -1.71
CA PRO A 756 28.75 22.39 -0.71
C PRO A 756 29.51 22.50 0.62
N PRO A 757 29.59 23.69 1.23
CA PRO A 757 29.92 23.82 2.64
C PRO A 757 28.67 23.50 3.47
N LEU A 758 28.76 22.57 4.40
CA LEU A 758 27.72 22.33 5.40
C LEU A 758 28.27 22.68 6.78
N THR A 759 27.52 23.46 7.56
CA THR A 759 27.91 23.78 8.94
C THR A 759 27.88 22.51 9.78
N SER A 760 29.03 22.16 10.34
CA SER A 760 29.21 21.01 11.21
C SER A 760 29.03 21.36 12.68
N VAL A 761 28.59 20.38 13.47
CA VAL A 761 28.58 20.49 14.94
C VAL A 761 29.96 20.39 15.55
N ASP A 762 30.93 19.91 14.77
CA ASP A 762 32.29 19.64 15.19
C ASP A 762 33.20 20.85 14.83
N PRO A 763 33.73 21.61 15.81
CA PRO A 763 34.43 22.85 15.52
C PRO A 763 35.83 22.58 14.94
N PRO A 764 36.24 23.29 13.86
CA PRO A 764 37.55 23.05 13.22
C PRO A 764 38.75 23.41 14.10
N SER A 765 38.53 24.16 15.20
CA SER A 765 39.55 24.54 16.17
C SER A 765 39.81 23.50 17.26
N ARG A 766 39.07 22.36 17.28
CA ARG A 766 39.31 21.33 18.29
C ARG A 766 40.63 20.58 18.03
N ASN A 767 41.18 19.99 19.09
CA ASN A 767 42.31 19.08 18.95
C ASN A 767 41.85 17.71 18.42
N VAL A 768 42.76 16.99 17.76
CA VAL A 768 42.61 15.56 17.47
C VAL A 768 43.14 14.79 18.67
N GLU A 769 42.29 13.98 19.30
CA GLU A 769 42.64 13.26 20.54
C GLU A 769 43.12 11.83 20.28
N TYR A 770 42.64 11.21 19.21
CA TYR A 770 43.10 9.87 18.84
C TYR A 770 44.54 9.93 18.31
N VAL A 771 45.45 9.21 18.99
CA VAL A 771 46.84 9.04 18.57
C VAL A 771 47.06 7.59 18.17
N PRO A 772 47.45 7.31 16.91
CA PRO A 772 47.72 5.95 16.47
C PRO A 772 48.82 5.26 17.29
N PRO A 773 48.64 4.01 17.73
CA PRO A 773 49.68 3.25 18.40
C PRO A 773 50.74 2.74 17.41
N SER A 774 51.86 2.23 17.94
CA SER A 774 52.90 1.58 17.14
C SER A 774 52.52 0.18 16.62
N THR A 775 51.46 -0.42 17.16
CA THR A 775 50.89 -1.69 16.69
C THR A 775 49.82 -1.43 15.61
N PRO A 776 49.46 -2.44 14.79
CA PRO A 776 48.35 -2.30 13.85
C PRO A 776 47.08 -1.78 14.53
N TYR A 777 46.41 -0.83 13.87
CA TYR A 777 45.20 -0.15 14.33
C TYR A 777 44.24 0.02 13.16
N ASP A 778 42.97 0.32 13.46
CA ASP A 778 42.00 0.69 12.42
C ASP A 778 42.23 2.16 12.02
N PRO A 779 42.64 2.46 10.76
CA PRO A 779 42.87 3.82 10.32
C PRO A 779 41.62 4.70 10.38
N ARG A 780 40.41 4.11 10.39
CA ARG A 780 39.16 4.85 10.57
C ARG A 780 39.15 5.65 11.86
N HIS A 781 39.74 5.14 12.95
CA HIS A 781 39.81 5.85 14.22
C HIS A 781 40.58 7.17 14.12
N MET A 782 41.62 7.24 13.27
CA MET A 782 42.35 8.48 12.98
C MET A 782 41.49 9.47 12.18
N LEU A 783 40.58 8.99 11.36
CA LEU A 783 39.73 9.81 10.50
C LEU A 783 38.49 10.30 11.26
N GLU A 784 37.68 9.42 11.82
CA GLU A 784 36.36 9.77 12.42
C GLU A 784 36.32 9.74 13.95
N GLY A 785 37.39 9.26 14.60
CA GLY A 785 37.47 9.07 16.05
C GLY A 785 37.00 7.69 16.50
N THR A 786 37.03 7.44 17.81
CA THR A 786 36.59 6.16 18.40
C THR A 786 36.08 6.33 19.83
N THR A 787 35.13 5.51 20.24
CA THR A 787 34.64 5.46 21.63
C THR A 787 35.35 4.36 22.41
N LEU A 788 35.98 4.71 23.52
CA LEU A 788 36.63 3.77 24.43
C LEU A 788 35.61 2.95 25.25
N PRO A 789 35.98 1.79 25.82
CA PRO A 789 35.06 0.96 26.60
C PRO A 789 34.45 1.65 27.83
N ASN A 790 35.09 2.71 28.33
CA ASN A 790 34.57 3.53 29.43
C ASN A 790 33.55 4.60 28.98
N GLY A 791 33.20 4.63 27.69
CA GLY A 791 32.26 5.59 27.09
C GLY A 791 32.88 6.92 26.66
N THR A 792 34.19 7.15 26.90
CA THR A 792 34.88 8.36 26.44
C THR A 792 35.09 8.31 24.93
N PHE A 793 34.65 9.34 24.22
CA PHE A 793 34.94 9.51 22.80
C PHE A 793 36.29 10.20 22.62
N LEU A 794 37.16 9.62 21.79
CA LEU A 794 38.39 10.24 21.31
C LEU A 794 38.16 10.74 19.89
N SER A 795 38.30 12.03 19.69
CA SER A 795 38.07 12.68 18.40
C SER A 795 39.16 12.38 17.35
N GLY A 796 38.73 12.20 16.09
CA GLY A 796 39.58 11.97 14.91
C GLY A 796 39.89 13.25 14.13
N PHE A 797 40.48 13.13 12.94
CA PHE A 797 40.88 14.27 12.11
C PHE A 797 39.70 14.99 11.44
N PHE A 798 38.74 14.25 10.91
CA PHE A 798 37.55 14.81 10.27
C PHE A 798 36.42 15.04 11.28
N ASP A 799 35.44 15.83 10.84
CA ASP A 799 34.20 16.06 11.56
C ASP A 799 33.54 14.74 11.95
N ARG A 800 33.13 14.62 13.21
CA ARG A 800 32.50 13.41 13.75
C ARG A 800 31.30 12.98 12.89
N GLY A 801 31.32 11.72 12.43
CA GLY A 801 30.23 11.12 11.65
C GLY A 801 30.17 11.58 10.18
N SER A 802 31.14 12.39 9.72
CA SER A 802 31.19 12.84 8.32
C SER A 802 31.90 11.87 7.37
N PHE A 803 32.72 10.95 7.89
CA PHE A 803 33.41 9.96 7.08
C PHE A 803 32.43 8.92 6.53
N THR A 804 32.48 8.65 5.23
CA THR A 804 31.70 7.58 4.59
C THR A 804 32.63 6.75 3.73
N GLU A 805 32.84 5.49 4.14
CA GLU A 805 33.67 4.55 3.42
C GLU A 805 32.91 3.96 2.22
N TYR A 806 33.52 4.04 1.05
CA TYR A 806 33.08 3.36 -0.16
C TYR A 806 34.15 2.35 -0.58
N LEU A 807 33.75 1.28 -1.27
CA LEU A 807 34.63 0.17 -1.68
C LEU A 807 35.24 -0.64 -0.53
N GLY A 808 34.71 -0.56 0.70
CA GLY A 808 35.24 -1.31 1.86
C GLY A 808 35.24 -2.85 1.73
N GLY A 809 34.64 -3.39 0.67
CA GLY A 809 34.65 -4.81 0.34
C GLY A 809 35.90 -5.26 -0.41
N TRP A 810 36.61 -4.35 -1.08
CA TRP A 810 37.69 -4.67 -2.02
C TRP A 810 38.93 -3.83 -1.76
N GLY A 811 40.12 -4.42 -1.89
CA GLY A 811 41.37 -3.67 -1.70
C GLY A 811 41.57 -3.13 -0.28
N LYS A 812 41.06 -3.84 0.75
CA LYS A 812 40.98 -3.45 2.18
C LYS A 812 42.29 -3.03 2.88
N GLY A 813 43.42 -3.06 2.17
CA GLY A 813 44.70 -2.57 2.69
C GLY A 813 44.88 -1.06 2.53
N VAL A 814 43.95 -0.35 1.88
CA VAL A 814 43.98 1.09 1.62
C VAL A 814 42.76 1.76 2.23
#